data_AF-A0A8J7TXC3-F1
#
_entry.id   AF-A0A8J7TXC3-F1
#
_cell.length_a   1.000
_cell.length_b   1.000
_cell.length_c   1.000
_cell.angle_alpha   90.00
_cell.angle_beta   90.00
_cell.angle_gamma   90.00
#
_symmetry.space_group_name_H-M   'P 1'
#
loop_
_entity.id
_entity.type
_entity.pdbx_description
1 polymer ?
#
loop_
_entity_poly.entity_id
_entity_poly.type
_entity_poly.pdbx_seq_one_letter_code
_entity_poly.pdbx_strand_id
1 'polypeptide(L)'
;MSAPSPPPASPVAVDPSAVRLVLFGMPDAGKSSLLGALAQAAHTQGRALHGRLTDVTHGLGELRNRVYDDRQRETLEEIVPYPVVFDPYGATPEPAVLYDCDGRAANDFLTSKRSLEKEGRAGALAQAILSADALILTVDASAPPTQIDDDFREFLRFLRYLHQYRTREHAVGGLPVYLVLTKCDLLGRETMTRAAWEARIQEKQQEVVKRFKQFLGDEAEPGDMFAFGTLDVDVRATAVRHPALADAGPLPREPFGVAELFHEAFEDARVFHDRRSRSQKRLRWTVAGAGGFLVAMAVAGLIFVTTKPVSVEPTLADRVEALRATEGPTAATRLGPGLDNRLREWLKIQSEPGFPGLSDELQGLVLSRIEEGQAYVQFRDELAAIPPERARSLAELAQTESRLQKLTPPPAFVAEWAPTDAATQRDRLLRQEIPGLRAAVGKLTQFYYGLANRATGLLQATELTPEWEQAVRGVENSATAFPVPKSDPAVGIAHDYDDVGVAEADWQRTRDRLVRVRDLAMALGVLGDASGPRAPLALAPPPPDAKIPELASRRLQNLKTYYPDASKWSLALVPDTIRPELERPLRRSIDQANRDGQRLILDRLMSLNTSGREEPADWPRVGEYLLSPPLQDWRELVAFLNRLADPTAEDPVQATAAFLRRTTFDIDPRRLRLRIPDTLSDAPVRPAGDFTLVYRRAERGDPVRVALRPEGEPQRDKQSLVYTFSGSGPGITYRPGDRLYAELPVRKGDRELRLTWSRARAESFQFESLQREPRLHAPDQNYLEGVIADGVTVAITDGKFPIVPPMVPAVRFEKK
;
A
#
# COMPACT_ATOMS: atom_id res chain seq x y z
N MET A 1 -29.96 -38.16 -4.77
CA MET A 1 -29.60 -37.97 -3.34
C MET A 1 -28.09 -38.02 -3.25
N SER A 2 -27.44 -36.86 -3.15
CA SER A 2 -25.97 -36.79 -2.99
C SER A 2 -25.60 -37.19 -1.57
N ALA A 3 -24.60 -38.06 -1.41
CA ALA A 3 -24.10 -38.44 -0.09
C ALA A 3 -23.62 -37.18 0.67
N PRO A 4 -23.89 -37.05 1.97
CA PRO A 4 -23.41 -35.93 2.77
C PRO A 4 -21.88 -35.89 2.73
N SER A 5 -21.32 -34.70 2.49
CA SER A 5 -19.87 -34.48 2.54
C SER A 5 -19.34 -34.88 3.92
N PRO A 6 -18.20 -35.57 4.01
CA PRO A 6 -17.59 -35.91 5.29
C PRO A 6 -17.32 -34.62 6.12
N PRO A 7 -17.41 -34.68 7.45
CA PRO A 7 -17.11 -33.54 8.31
C PRO A 7 -15.66 -33.05 8.09
N PRO A 8 -15.40 -31.74 8.19
CA PRO A 8 -14.05 -31.19 8.01
C PRO A 8 -13.09 -31.82 9.01
N ALA A 9 -11.90 -32.20 8.53
CA ALA A 9 -10.86 -32.79 9.37
C ALA A 9 -10.47 -31.81 10.49
N SER A 10 -10.25 -32.32 11.70
CA SER A 10 -9.79 -31.48 12.82
C SER A 10 -8.45 -30.82 12.48
N PRO A 11 -8.23 -29.55 12.84
CA PRO A 11 -6.99 -28.86 12.53
C PRO A 11 -5.80 -29.61 13.14
N VAL A 12 -4.87 -30.03 12.28
CA VAL A 12 -3.64 -30.70 12.72
C VAL A 12 -2.81 -29.68 13.50
N ALA A 13 -2.47 -30.02 14.75
CA ALA A 13 -1.58 -29.19 15.55
C ALA A 13 -0.21 -29.09 14.87
N VAL A 14 0.16 -27.88 14.45
CA VAL A 14 1.44 -27.62 13.78
C VAL A 14 2.56 -27.58 14.82
N ASP A 15 3.64 -28.34 14.58
CA ASP A 15 4.84 -28.30 15.41
C ASP A 15 5.41 -26.88 15.46
N PRO A 16 5.61 -26.28 16.65
CA PRO A 16 6.15 -24.93 16.76
C PRO A 16 7.58 -24.80 16.18
N SER A 17 8.34 -25.90 16.13
CA SER A 17 9.69 -25.98 15.55
C SER A 17 9.70 -26.14 14.02
N ALA A 18 8.54 -26.36 13.40
CA ALA A 18 8.47 -26.51 11.95
C ALA A 18 8.79 -25.20 11.23
N VAL A 19 9.58 -25.31 10.17
CA VAL A 19 9.85 -24.23 9.22
C VAL A 19 8.57 -23.94 8.42
N ARG A 20 8.19 -22.66 8.28
CA ARG A 20 6.91 -22.27 7.64
C ARG A 20 7.15 -21.56 6.32
N LEU A 21 6.71 -22.16 5.21
CA LEU A 21 6.72 -21.55 3.87
C LEU A 21 5.28 -21.21 3.49
N VAL A 22 5.02 -19.96 3.12
CA VAL A 22 3.67 -19.50 2.74
C VAL A 22 3.64 -19.12 1.26
N LEU A 23 2.78 -19.79 0.49
CA LEU A 23 2.56 -19.50 -0.92
C LEU A 23 1.43 -18.49 -1.07
N PHE A 24 1.75 -17.33 -1.63
CA PHE A 24 0.87 -16.17 -1.70
C PHE A 24 0.83 -15.62 -3.13
N GLY A 25 -0.32 -15.14 -3.59
CA GLY A 25 -0.48 -14.70 -4.97
C GLY A 25 -1.93 -14.61 -5.41
N MET A 26 -2.15 -13.95 -6.54
CA MET A 26 -3.47 -13.72 -7.12
C MET A 26 -4.23 -15.03 -7.42
N PRO A 27 -5.57 -14.98 -7.57
CA PRO A 27 -6.34 -16.11 -8.07
C PRO A 27 -5.75 -16.65 -9.37
N ASP A 28 -5.71 -17.97 -9.51
CA ASP A 28 -5.14 -18.66 -10.67
C ASP A 28 -3.63 -18.41 -10.93
N ALA A 29 -2.87 -17.83 -9.99
CA ALA A 29 -1.41 -17.71 -10.13
C ALA A 29 -0.64 -19.05 -10.02
N GLY A 30 -1.32 -20.19 -9.96
CA GLY A 30 -0.69 -21.53 -9.97
C GLY A 30 -0.12 -22.04 -8.64
N LYS A 31 -0.55 -21.49 -7.49
CA LYS A 31 -0.05 -21.88 -6.14
C LYS A 31 -0.23 -23.37 -5.81
N SER A 32 -1.48 -23.85 -5.84
CA SER A 32 -1.78 -25.28 -5.58
C SER A 32 -1.12 -26.20 -6.61
N SER A 33 -1.00 -25.73 -7.86
CA SER A 33 -0.33 -26.46 -8.93
C SER A 33 1.18 -26.60 -8.69
N LEU A 34 1.81 -25.56 -8.15
CA LEU A 34 3.22 -25.57 -7.74
C LEU A 34 3.47 -26.57 -6.60
N LEU A 35 2.57 -26.67 -5.61
CA LEU A 35 2.67 -27.68 -4.53
C LEU A 35 2.46 -29.11 -5.05
N GLY A 36 1.51 -29.32 -5.96
CA GLY A 36 1.35 -30.63 -6.62
C GLY A 36 2.57 -31.02 -7.46
N ALA A 37 3.22 -30.04 -8.11
CA ALA A 37 4.47 -30.25 -8.83
C ALA A 37 5.65 -30.54 -7.88
N LEU A 38 5.70 -29.92 -6.70
CA LEU A 38 6.69 -30.25 -5.67
C LEU A 38 6.59 -31.71 -5.22
N ALA A 39 5.38 -32.19 -4.99
CA ALA A 39 5.14 -33.59 -4.62
C ALA A 39 5.63 -34.57 -5.71
N GLN A 40 5.51 -34.18 -6.98
CA GLN A 40 6.05 -34.94 -8.11
C GLN A 40 7.59 -34.84 -8.15
N ALA A 41 8.15 -33.64 -8.03
CA ALA A 41 9.59 -33.39 -7.99
C ALA A 41 10.28 -34.16 -6.86
N ALA A 42 9.66 -34.24 -5.68
CA ALA A 42 10.14 -35.02 -4.56
C ALA A 42 10.28 -36.53 -4.88
N HIS A 43 9.47 -37.04 -5.82
CA HIS A 43 9.52 -38.44 -6.25
C HIS A 43 10.51 -38.66 -7.39
N THR A 44 10.59 -37.74 -8.36
CA THR A 44 11.37 -37.93 -9.60
C THR A 44 12.71 -37.20 -9.63
N GLN A 45 12.86 -36.13 -8.85
CA GLN A 45 13.97 -35.17 -8.90
C GLN A 45 14.67 -34.99 -7.54
N GLY A 46 14.72 -36.04 -6.71
CA GLY A 46 15.34 -35.98 -5.39
C GLY A 46 16.80 -35.50 -5.37
N ARG A 47 17.54 -35.59 -6.49
CA ARG A 47 18.89 -35.00 -6.62
C ARG A 47 18.86 -33.48 -6.69
N ALA A 48 17.97 -32.89 -7.49
CA ALA A 48 17.83 -31.44 -7.64
C ALA A 48 17.22 -30.79 -6.40
N LEU A 49 16.35 -31.52 -5.68
CA LEU A 49 15.80 -31.09 -4.39
C LEU A 49 16.86 -31.16 -3.26
N HIS A 50 18.01 -31.80 -3.49
CA HIS A 50 19.06 -32.06 -2.50
C HIS A 50 18.54 -32.72 -1.21
N GLY A 51 17.49 -33.53 -1.31
CA GLY A 51 16.89 -34.20 -0.17
C GLY A 51 15.65 -35.01 -0.53
N ARG A 52 15.02 -35.57 0.49
CA ARG A 52 13.76 -36.31 0.40
C ARG A 52 12.66 -35.56 1.13
N LEU A 53 11.51 -35.40 0.49
CA LEU A 53 10.32 -34.82 1.12
C LEU A 53 9.33 -35.93 1.48
N THR A 54 8.92 -35.99 2.74
CA THR A 54 7.90 -36.93 3.22
C THR A 54 6.61 -36.16 3.53
N ASP A 55 5.54 -36.46 2.81
CA ASP A 55 4.20 -35.90 3.03
C ASP A 55 3.50 -36.63 4.18
N VAL A 56 3.32 -35.93 5.31
CA VAL A 56 2.82 -36.52 6.56
C VAL A 56 1.32 -36.82 6.48
N THR A 57 0.57 -35.97 5.79
CA THR A 57 -0.91 -36.07 5.72
C THR A 57 -1.41 -36.69 4.43
N HIS A 58 -0.52 -36.99 3.48
CA HIS A 58 -0.83 -37.37 2.10
C HIS A 58 -1.53 -36.26 1.28
N GLY A 59 -1.63 -35.04 1.81
CA GLY A 59 -2.30 -33.92 1.15
C GLY A 59 -1.57 -33.43 -0.10
N LEU A 60 -0.24 -33.41 -0.09
CA LEU A 60 0.55 -33.08 -1.28
C LEU A 60 0.43 -34.17 -2.35
N GLY A 61 0.35 -35.44 -1.94
CA GLY A 61 0.05 -36.56 -2.82
C GLY A 61 -1.29 -36.43 -3.54
N GLU A 62 -2.32 -35.93 -2.85
CA GLU A 62 -3.61 -35.62 -3.48
C GLU A 62 -3.51 -34.45 -4.47
N LEU A 63 -2.83 -33.35 -4.08
CA LEU A 63 -2.61 -32.21 -4.98
C LEU A 63 -1.88 -32.65 -6.25
N ARG A 64 -0.84 -33.47 -6.12
CA ARG A 64 -0.12 -34.07 -7.24
C ARG A 64 -1.07 -34.76 -8.22
N ASN A 65 -1.90 -35.67 -7.70
CA ASN A 65 -2.83 -36.41 -8.54
C ASN A 65 -3.83 -35.44 -9.21
N ARG A 66 -4.33 -34.41 -8.51
CA ARG A 66 -5.22 -33.39 -9.11
C ARG A 66 -4.54 -32.60 -10.23
N VAL A 67 -3.27 -32.24 -10.06
CA VAL A 67 -2.50 -31.46 -11.05
C VAL A 67 -2.23 -32.27 -12.32
N TYR A 68 -1.87 -33.54 -12.19
CA TYR A 68 -1.49 -34.37 -13.35
C TYR A 68 -2.63 -35.19 -13.95
N ASP A 69 -3.77 -35.33 -13.26
CA ASP A 69 -4.99 -35.94 -13.80
C ASP A 69 -5.99 -34.88 -14.32
N ASP A 70 -5.58 -33.62 -14.47
CA ASP A 70 -6.39 -32.46 -14.90
C ASP A 70 -7.69 -32.27 -14.09
N ARG A 71 -7.64 -32.53 -12.78
CA ARG A 71 -8.76 -32.39 -11.83
C ARG A 71 -8.53 -31.24 -10.84
N GLN A 72 -8.05 -30.11 -11.32
CA GLN A 72 -7.85 -28.93 -10.46
C GLN A 72 -9.20 -28.45 -9.91
N ARG A 73 -9.22 -28.19 -8.60
CA ARG A 73 -10.35 -27.58 -7.89
C ARG A 73 -9.85 -26.32 -7.22
N GLU A 74 -10.71 -25.32 -7.16
CA GLU A 74 -10.42 -24.11 -6.38
C GLU A 74 -10.26 -24.46 -4.89
N THR A 75 -9.23 -23.90 -4.26
CA THR A 75 -9.04 -23.94 -2.81
C THR A 75 -10.08 -23.02 -2.17
N LEU A 76 -11.03 -23.59 -1.42
CA LEU A 76 -12.13 -22.83 -0.80
C LEU A 76 -11.80 -22.32 0.61
N GLU A 77 -10.82 -22.92 1.26
CA GLU A 77 -10.36 -22.54 2.60
C GLU A 77 -9.36 -21.38 2.52
N GLU A 78 -9.42 -20.46 3.47
CA GLU A 78 -8.53 -19.28 3.50
C GLU A 78 -7.05 -19.67 3.43
N ILE A 79 -6.67 -20.71 4.18
CA ILE A 79 -5.37 -21.37 4.11
C ILE A 79 -5.52 -22.88 4.26
N VAL A 80 -4.70 -23.64 3.55
CA VAL A 80 -4.59 -25.10 3.72
C VAL A 80 -3.14 -25.46 4.08
N PRO A 81 -2.87 -26.00 5.28
CA PRO A 81 -1.53 -26.43 5.68
C PRO A 81 -1.21 -27.84 5.14
N TYR A 82 0.00 -28.01 4.63
CA TYR A 82 0.58 -29.29 4.22
C TYR A 82 1.84 -29.59 5.05
N PRO A 83 1.70 -30.31 6.17
CA PRO A 83 2.83 -30.72 6.98
C PRO A 83 3.72 -31.73 6.23
N VAL A 84 5.01 -31.47 6.20
CA VAL A 84 6.02 -32.30 5.55
C VAL A 84 7.23 -32.48 6.46
N VAL A 85 8.01 -33.53 6.21
CA VAL A 85 9.36 -33.69 6.76
C VAL A 85 10.33 -33.59 5.61
N PHE A 86 11.22 -32.60 5.64
CA PHE A 86 12.28 -32.43 4.67
C PHE A 86 13.56 -33.06 5.21
N ASP A 87 14.10 -34.03 4.48
CA ASP A 87 15.32 -34.78 4.82
C ASP A 87 16.44 -34.40 3.83
N PRO A 88 17.14 -33.27 4.06
CA PRO A 88 18.25 -32.82 3.22
C PRO A 88 19.41 -33.81 3.28
N TYR A 89 20.09 -34.06 2.15
CA TYR A 89 21.21 -35.00 2.11
C TYR A 89 22.36 -34.53 3.02
N GLY A 90 22.71 -35.37 3.99
CA GLY A 90 23.82 -35.09 4.91
C GLY A 90 23.47 -34.15 6.07
N ALA A 91 22.19 -33.79 6.23
CA ALA A 91 21.70 -33.02 7.36
C ALA A 91 20.55 -33.78 8.07
N THR A 92 20.10 -33.26 9.21
CA THR A 92 19.02 -33.88 9.99
C THR A 92 17.67 -33.62 9.33
N PRO A 93 16.73 -34.58 9.35
CA PRO A 93 15.36 -34.34 8.92
C PRO A 93 14.71 -33.23 9.76
N GLU A 94 14.02 -32.32 9.10
CA GLU A 94 13.39 -31.16 9.72
C GLU A 94 11.90 -31.11 9.39
N PRO A 95 11.04 -30.85 10.39
CA PRO A 95 9.63 -30.63 10.13
C PRO A 95 9.43 -29.28 9.41
N ALA A 96 8.53 -29.26 8.45
CA ALA A 96 8.11 -28.03 7.79
C ALA A 96 6.62 -28.05 7.48
N VAL A 97 6.05 -26.87 7.26
CA VAL A 97 4.65 -26.70 6.82
C VAL A 97 4.61 -25.78 5.63
N LEU A 98 4.01 -26.27 4.55
CA LEU A 98 3.71 -25.48 3.36
C LEU A 98 2.27 -25.00 3.45
N TYR A 99 2.05 -23.68 3.41
CA TYR A 99 0.71 -23.10 3.43
C TYR A 99 0.30 -22.70 2.01
N ASP A 100 -0.79 -23.30 1.51
CA ASP A 100 -1.46 -22.87 0.29
C ASP A 100 -2.57 -21.87 0.65
N CYS A 101 -2.44 -20.63 0.20
CA CYS A 101 -3.43 -19.59 0.48
C CYS A 101 -4.49 -19.53 -0.64
N ASP A 102 -5.75 -19.32 -0.28
CA ASP A 102 -6.76 -19.00 -1.30
C ASP A 102 -6.40 -17.68 -2.00
N GLY A 103 -6.50 -17.68 -3.34
CA GLY A 103 -6.20 -16.50 -4.14
C GLY A 103 -7.15 -15.34 -3.86
N ARG A 104 -8.41 -15.59 -3.47
CA ARG A 104 -9.36 -14.52 -3.13
C ARG A 104 -9.03 -13.91 -1.77
N ALA A 105 -8.75 -14.74 -0.77
CA ALA A 105 -8.25 -14.28 0.52
C ALA A 105 -6.94 -13.49 0.39
N ALA A 106 -5.99 -13.98 -0.41
CA ALA A 106 -4.75 -13.27 -0.71
C ALA A 106 -5.01 -11.91 -1.39
N ASN A 107 -5.92 -11.87 -2.37
CA ASN A 107 -6.32 -10.62 -3.02
C ASN A 107 -6.99 -9.63 -2.06
N ASP A 108 -7.81 -10.11 -1.11
CA ASP A 108 -8.41 -9.25 -0.08
C ASP A 108 -7.36 -8.62 0.86
N PHE A 109 -6.26 -9.35 1.14
CA PHE A 109 -5.11 -8.81 1.87
C PHE A 109 -4.31 -7.82 1.04
N LEU A 110 -4.06 -8.14 -0.23
CA LEU A 110 -3.33 -7.29 -1.17
C LEU A 110 -4.02 -5.94 -1.39
N THR A 111 -5.35 -5.97 -1.58
CA THR A 111 -6.17 -4.78 -1.86
C THR A 111 -6.57 -3.96 -0.61
N SER A 112 -5.91 -4.18 0.54
CA SER A 112 -6.12 -3.45 1.80
C SER A 112 -7.51 -3.58 2.44
N LYS A 113 -8.32 -4.58 2.07
CA LYS A 113 -9.63 -4.81 2.73
C LYS A 113 -9.48 -5.42 4.13
N ARG A 114 -8.36 -6.09 4.40
CA ARG A 114 -8.03 -6.69 5.71
C ARG A 114 -6.67 -6.17 6.22
N SER A 115 -6.65 -5.71 7.47
CA SER A 115 -5.42 -5.29 8.17
C SER A 115 -4.75 -6.51 8.85
N LEU A 116 -3.41 -6.54 8.90
CA LEU A 116 -2.64 -7.52 9.68
C LEU A 116 -2.82 -7.28 11.20
N GLU A 117 -3.25 -6.07 11.60
CA GLU A 117 -3.21 -5.56 12.97
C GLU A 117 -4.55 -5.55 13.70
N LYS A 118 -5.63 -6.18 13.20
CA LYS A 118 -6.90 -6.19 13.96
C LYS A 118 -6.78 -7.06 15.23
N GLU A 119 -6.41 -6.38 16.31
CA GLU A 119 -6.24 -6.88 17.68
C GLU A 119 -7.42 -7.76 18.09
N GLY A 120 -7.14 -9.06 18.25
CA GLY A 120 -8.04 -10.05 18.85
C GLY A 120 -8.37 -11.26 17.98
N ARG A 121 -8.38 -11.13 16.64
CA ARG A 121 -8.57 -12.26 15.70
C ARG A 121 -7.92 -11.96 14.35
N ALA A 122 -6.59 -11.94 14.29
CA ALA A 122 -5.91 -12.04 13.01
C ALA A 122 -6.44 -13.28 12.27
N GLY A 123 -6.91 -13.12 11.03
CA GLY A 123 -7.34 -14.25 10.20
C GLY A 123 -6.23 -15.28 10.10
N ALA A 124 -6.57 -16.54 9.84
CA ALA A 124 -5.59 -17.63 9.82
C ALA A 124 -4.44 -17.33 8.84
N LEU A 125 -4.75 -16.68 7.71
CA LEU A 125 -3.77 -16.21 6.73
C LEU A 125 -2.81 -15.15 7.25
N ALA A 126 -3.30 -14.11 7.94
CA ALA A 126 -2.44 -13.11 8.55
C ALA A 126 -1.46 -13.76 9.53
N GLN A 127 -1.95 -14.66 10.38
CA GLN A 127 -1.10 -15.37 11.33
C GLN A 127 -0.05 -16.24 10.63
N ALA A 128 -0.43 -16.94 9.55
CA ALA A 128 0.51 -17.71 8.74
C ALA A 128 1.60 -16.82 8.13
N ILE A 129 1.24 -15.66 7.56
CA ILE A 129 2.20 -14.69 6.99
C ILE A 129 3.14 -14.14 8.06
N LEU A 130 2.63 -13.75 9.23
CA LEU A 130 3.45 -13.19 10.31
C LEU A 130 4.38 -14.21 10.97
N SER A 131 4.01 -15.50 10.90
CA SER A 131 4.82 -16.61 11.40
C SER A 131 5.68 -17.28 10.33
N ALA A 132 5.59 -16.82 9.08
CA ALA A 132 6.37 -17.37 7.97
C ALA A 132 7.87 -17.22 8.19
N ASP A 133 8.60 -18.25 7.79
CA ASP A 133 10.06 -18.25 7.73
C ASP A 133 10.56 -17.97 6.30
N ALA A 134 9.71 -18.18 5.28
CA ALA A 134 9.87 -17.67 3.92
C ALA A 134 8.51 -17.43 3.23
N LEU A 135 8.48 -16.47 2.30
CA LEU A 135 7.31 -16.16 1.47
C LEU A 135 7.58 -16.52 0.01
N ILE A 136 6.59 -17.12 -0.66
CA ILE A 136 6.64 -17.44 -2.10
C ILE A 136 5.50 -16.69 -2.80
N LEU A 137 5.83 -15.61 -3.50
CA LEU A 137 4.90 -14.78 -4.28
C LEU A 137 4.79 -15.32 -5.71
N THR A 138 3.65 -15.90 -6.08
CA THR A 138 3.47 -16.51 -7.41
C THR A 138 2.88 -15.52 -8.43
N VAL A 139 3.45 -15.46 -9.63
CA VAL A 139 2.98 -14.68 -10.79
C VAL A 139 2.82 -15.61 -11.99
N ASP A 140 1.71 -15.50 -12.71
CA ASP A 140 1.52 -16.23 -13.96
C ASP A 140 2.44 -15.70 -15.06
N ALA A 141 3.43 -16.49 -15.50
CA ALA A 141 4.39 -16.06 -16.52
C ALA A 141 3.75 -15.86 -17.90
N SER A 142 2.60 -16.48 -18.15
CA SER A 142 1.85 -16.41 -19.40
C SER A 142 0.90 -15.22 -19.46
N ALA A 143 0.67 -14.54 -18.32
CA ALA A 143 -0.20 -13.38 -18.24
C ALA A 143 0.33 -12.23 -19.12
N PRO A 144 -0.58 -11.39 -19.66
CA PRO A 144 -0.19 -10.20 -20.39
C PRO A 144 0.60 -9.24 -19.48
N PRO A 145 1.52 -8.42 -20.03
CA PRO A 145 2.34 -7.50 -19.25
C PRO A 145 1.55 -6.61 -18.28
N THR A 146 0.36 -6.13 -18.69
CA THR A 146 -0.49 -5.28 -17.86
C THR A 146 -0.95 -5.98 -16.58
N GLN A 147 -1.28 -7.27 -16.67
CA GLN A 147 -1.70 -8.06 -15.51
C GLN A 147 -0.52 -8.32 -14.57
N ILE A 148 0.67 -8.61 -15.12
CA ILE A 148 1.90 -8.75 -14.32
C ILE A 148 2.20 -7.45 -13.57
N ASP A 149 2.07 -6.30 -14.23
CA ASP A 149 2.29 -4.99 -13.62
C ASP A 149 1.25 -4.67 -12.52
N ASP A 150 0.00 -5.10 -12.68
CA ASP A 150 -1.03 -5.00 -11.65
C ASP A 150 -0.73 -5.92 -10.44
N ASP A 151 -0.33 -7.17 -10.69
CA ASP A 151 0.11 -8.12 -9.65
C ASP A 151 1.30 -7.54 -8.86
N PHE A 152 2.27 -6.91 -9.54
CA PHE A 152 3.41 -6.26 -8.90
C PHE A 152 3.01 -5.10 -8.00
N ARG A 153 2.06 -4.25 -8.45
CA ARG A 153 1.57 -3.13 -7.66
C ARG A 153 0.95 -3.61 -6.34
N GLU A 154 0.17 -4.68 -6.42
CA GLU A 154 -0.45 -5.30 -5.25
C GLU A 154 0.60 -5.95 -4.34
N PHE A 155 1.58 -6.69 -4.88
CA PHE A 155 2.67 -7.25 -4.07
C PHE A 155 3.51 -6.19 -3.38
N LEU A 156 3.86 -5.10 -4.07
CA LEU A 156 4.58 -3.98 -3.48
C LEU A 156 3.84 -3.40 -2.28
N ARG A 157 2.53 -3.17 -2.42
CA ARG A 157 1.69 -2.65 -1.34
C ARG A 157 1.73 -3.59 -0.14
N PHE A 158 1.59 -4.89 -0.37
CA PHE A 158 1.67 -5.91 0.67
C PHE A 158 3.05 -5.97 1.34
N LEU A 159 4.14 -6.01 0.55
CA LEU A 159 5.50 -6.10 1.07
C LEU A 159 5.87 -4.87 1.90
N ARG A 160 5.44 -3.67 1.50
CA ARG A 160 5.59 -2.46 2.32
C ARG A 160 4.85 -2.55 3.64
N TYR A 161 3.62 -3.03 3.60
CA TYR A 161 2.83 -3.19 4.81
C TYR A 161 3.47 -4.22 5.77
N LEU A 162 3.92 -5.35 5.24
CA LEU A 162 4.65 -6.36 5.99
C LEU A 162 5.98 -5.83 6.55
N HIS A 163 6.74 -5.09 5.75
CA HIS A 163 7.97 -4.43 6.18
C HIS A 163 7.69 -3.48 7.35
N GLN A 164 6.72 -2.56 7.21
CA GLN A 164 6.34 -1.62 8.26
C GLN A 164 5.89 -2.31 9.55
N TYR A 165 5.18 -3.43 9.45
CA TYR A 165 4.80 -4.25 10.60
C TYR A 165 6.05 -4.86 11.28
N ARG A 166 6.94 -5.46 10.49
CA ARG A 166 8.18 -6.09 11.00
C ARG A 166 9.13 -5.08 11.63
N THR A 167 9.23 -3.87 11.09
CA THR A 167 10.00 -2.77 11.68
C THR A 167 9.46 -2.38 13.05
N ARG A 168 8.13 -2.31 13.19
CA ARG A 168 7.44 -2.00 14.46
C ARG A 168 7.65 -3.10 15.52
N GLU A 169 7.61 -4.36 15.12
CA GLU A 169 7.87 -5.51 16.00
C GLU A 169 9.37 -5.74 16.29
N HIS A 170 10.25 -4.85 15.82
CA HIS A 170 11.71 -4.99 15.89
C HIS A 170 12.20 -6.37 15.40
N ALA A 171 11.53 -6.93 14.39
CA ALA A 171 11.87 -8.24 13.85
C ALA A 171 13.26 -8.20 13.22
N VAL A 172 14.15 -9.07 13.69
CA VAL A 172 15.54 -9.11 13.25
C VAL A 172 15.70 -10.02 12.03
N GLY A 173 16.41 -9.55 11.01
CA GLY A 173 16.83 -10.33 9.84
C GLY A 173 15.95 -10.15 8.61
N GLY A 174 16.57 -10.36 7.45
CA GLY A 174 15.91 -10.38 6.14
C GLY A 174 14.97 -11.58 6.03
N LEU A 175 13.66 -11.33 5.86
CA LEU A 175 12.71 -12.41 5.56
C LEU A 175 12.94 -12.82 4.08
N PRO A 176 13.24 -14.10 3.78
CA PRO A 176 13.36 -14.57 2.41
C PRO A 176 12.01 -14.46 1.68
N VAL A 177 12.01 -13.82 0.51
CA VAL A 177 10.84 -13.66 -0.34
C VAL A 177 11.19 -14.10 -1.76
N TYR A 178 10.50 -15.10 -2.29
CA TYR A 178 10.70 -15.57 -3.66
C TYR A 178 9.57 -15.08 -4.55
N LEU A 179 9.87 -14.30 -5.59
CA LEU A 179 8.95 -14.01 -6.68
C LEU A 179 9.05 -15.13 -7.73
N VAL A 180 8.03 -15.97 -7.80
CA VAL A 180 8.03 -17.18 -8.62
C VAL A 180 7.14 -17.01 -9.83
N LEU A 181 7.74 -17.07 -11.01
CA LEU A 181 7.05 -17.18 -12.30
C LEU A 181 6.53 -18.61 -12.46
N THR A 182 5.22 -18.78 -12.38
CA THR A 182 4.53 -20.06 -12.57
C THR A 182 4.03 -20.19 -14.00
N LYS A 183 3.52 -21.39 -14.36
CA LYS A 183 2.96 -21.69 -15.68
C LYS A 183 3.94 -21.44 -16.85
N CYS A 184 5.25 -21.59 -16.62
CA CYS A 184 6.25 -21.45 -17.68
C CYS A 184 6.11 -22.51 -18.79
N ASP A 185 5.37 -23.60 -18.56
CA ASP A 185 4.99 -24.55 -19.61
C ASP A 185 4.14 -23.91 -20.72
N LEU A 186 3.35 -22.88 -20.40
CA LEU A 186 2.53 -22.16 -21.37
C LEU A 186 3.34 -21.19 -22.26
N LEU A 187 4.62 -20.97 -21.94
CA LEU A 187 5.52 -20.20 -22.81
C LEU A 187 6.06 -21.04 -23.98
N GLY A 188 5.95 -22.37 -23.89
CA GLY A 188 6.37 -23.29 -24.94
C GLY A 188 5.43 -23.28 -26.14
N ARG A 189 5.98 -23.58 -27.31
CA ARG A 189 5.23 -23.83 -28.55
C ARG A 189 5.75 -25.11 -29.18
N GLU A 190 4.89 -25.86 -29.86
CA GLU A 190 5.27 -27.14 -30.49
C GLU A 190 6.44 -27.01 -31.49
N THR A 191 6.61 -25.83 -32.09
CA THR A 191 7.71 -25.52 -33.02
C THR A 191 9.02 -25.10 -32.36
N MET A 192 9.04 -24.94 -31.04
CA MET A 192 10.18 -24.45 -30.26
C MET A 192 11.03 -25.62 -29.78
N THR A 193 12.35 -25.49 -29.77
CA THR A 193 13.25 -26.49 -29.16
C THR A 193 13.32 -26.30 -27.65
N ARG A 194 13.79 -27.32 -26.91
CA ARG A 194 14.04 -27.24 -25.46
C ARG A 194 14.93 -26.06 -25.08
N ALA A 195 16.05 -25.91 -25.78
CA ALA A 195 16.96 -24.80 -25.55
C ALA A 195 16.29 -23.43 -25.80
N ALA A 196 15.44 -23.31 -26.82
CA ALA A 196 14.72 -22.07 -27.11
C ALA A 196 13.63 -21.77 -26.05
N TRP A 197 12.96 -22.79 -25.52
CA TRP A 197 11.99 -22.63 -24.44
C TRP A 197 12.66 -22.22 -23.12
N GLU A 198 13.77 -22.87 -22.74
CA GLU A 198 14.56 -22.50 -21.57
C GLU A 198 15.12 -21.06 -21.71
N ALA A 199 15.61 -20.69 -22.89
CA ALA A 199 16.04 -19.31 -23.18
C ALA A 199 14.88 -18.30 -23.05
N ARG A 200 13.67 -18.66 -23.51
CA ARG A 200 12.47 -17.83 -23.37
C ARG A 200 12.06 -17.64 -21.92
N ILE A 201 12.19 -18.67 -21.09
CA ILE A 201 11.95 -18.58 -19.64
C ILE A 201 12.97 -17.62 -19.00
N GLN A 202 14.26 -17.75 -19.34
CA GLN A 202 15.31 -16.88 -18.82
C GLN A 202 15.11 -15.41 -19.23
N GLU A 203 14.74 -15.16 -20.50
CA GLU A 203 14.38 -13.82 -20.98
C GLU A 203 13.20 -13.25 -20.18
N LYS A 204 12.15 -14.05 -19.95
CA LYS A 204 10.98 -13.63 -19.18
C LYS A 204 11.31 -13.35 -17.72
N GLN A 205 12.18 -14.17 -17.11
CA GLN A 205 12.68 -13.98 -15.76
C GLN A 205 13.46 -12.66 -15.64
N GLN A 206 14.37 -12.38 -16.57
CA GLN A 206 15.13 -11.12 -16.61
C GLN A 206 14.21 -9.91 -16.82
N GLU A 207 13.22 -10.01 -17.70
CA GLU A 207 12.21 -8.98 -17.92
C GLU A 207 11.45 -8.66 -16.62
N VAL A 208 10.96 -9.69 -15.93
CA VAL A 208 10.21 -9.57 -14.67
C VAL A 208 11.11 -9.01 -13.57
N VAL A 209 12.34 -9.48 -13.41
CA VAL A 209 13.32 -8.91 -12.45
C VAL A 209 13.52 -7.42 -12.71
N LYS A 210 13.74 -7.04 -13.97
CA LYS A 210 13.97 -5.63 -14.34
C LYS A 210 12.75 -4.78 -14.00
N ARG A 211 11.56 -5.21 -14.40
CA ARG A 211 10.31 -4.49 -14.12
C ARG A 211 10.03 -4.40 -12.62
N PHE A 212 10.18 -5.49 -11.88
CA PHE A 212 9.96 -5.50 -10.44
C PHE A 212 10.95 -4.58 -9.71
N LYS A 213 12.21 -4.54 -10.14
CA LYS A 213 13.20 -3.57 -9.63
C LYS A 213 12.86 -2.12 -9.95
N GLN A 214 12.32 -1.84 -11.15
CA GLN A 214 11.83 -0.50 -11.49
C GLN A 214 10.68 -0.09 -10.56
N PHE A 215 9.73 -1.00 -10.34
CA PHE A 215 8.65 -0.82 -9.38
C PHE A 215 9.14 -0.55 -7.95
N LEU A 216 10.18 -1.25 -7.49
CA LEU A 216 10.82 -0.99 -6.19
C LEU A 216 11.54 0.37 -6.16
N GLY A 217 12.18 0.78 -7.27
CA GLY A 217 13.01 1.99 -7.35
C GLY A 217 12.23 3.29 -7.58
N ASP A 218 11.17 3.27 -8.37
CA ASP A 218 10.38 4.46 -8.71
C ASP A 218 9.58 5.01 -7.52
N GLU A 219 9.39 4.20 -6.47
CA GLU A 219 8.60 4.57 -5.30
C GLU A 219 9.36 4.53 -3.96
N ALA A 220 10.65 4.16 -3.93
CA ALA A 220 11.46 4.14 -2.71
C ALA A 220 12.43 5.33 -2.65
N GLU A 221 12.39 6.11 -1.57
CA GLU A 221 13.43 7.09 -1.24
C GLU A 221 14.79 6.36 -1.10
N PRO A 222 15.89 6.83 -1.73
CA PRO A 222 17.18 6.10 -1.84
C PRO A 222 17.93 5.71 -0.55
N GLY A 223 17.32 5.76 0.65
CA GLY A 223 17.97 5.50 1.94
C GLY A 223 17.35 4.41 2.82
N ASP A 224 16.15 3.92 2.52
CA ASP A 224 15.35 3.16 3.49
C ASP A 224 15.60 1.63 3.47
N MET A 225 16.41 1.14 2.53
CA MET A 225 16.54 -0.32 2.28
C MET A 225 17.45 -1.08 3.27
N PHE A 226 18.09 -0.40 4.24
CA PHE A 226 19.04 -1.01 5.19
C PHE A 226 18.61 -0.95 6.68
N ALA A 227 17.34 -0.65 6.98
CA ALA A 227 16.81 -0.65 8.34
C ALA A 227 16.27 -2.03 8.77
N PHE A 228 16.06 -2.22 10.08
CA PHE A 228 15.44 -3.42 10.67
C PHE A 228 14.19 -3.87 9.88
N GLY A 229 14.15 -5.15 9.48
CA GLY A 229 13.02 -5.73 8.75
C GLY A 229 13.20 -5.88 7.23
N THR A 230 14.44 -5.91 6.70
CA THR A 230 14.71 -6.09 5.26
C THR A 230 13.98 -7.31 4.66
N LEU A 231 13.70 -7.25 3.36
CA LEU A 231 13.12 -8.35 2.59
C LEU A 231 14.13 -8.74 1.52
N ASP A 232 14.57 -9.99 1.52
CA ASP A 232 15.53 -10.50 0.53
C ASP A 232 14.72 -11.11 -0.61
N VAL A 233 14.65 -10.42 -1.76
CA VAL A 233 13.79 -10.82 -2.88
C VAL A 233 14.59 -11.52 -3.97
N ASP A 234 14.27 -12.79 -4.22
CA ASP A 234 14.82 -13.60 -5.31
C ASP A 234 13.76 -13.99 -6.33
N VAL A 235 14.12 -14.07 -7.61
CA VAL A 235 13.19 -14.44 -8.69
C VAL A 235 13.51 -15.84 -9.21
N ARG A 236 12.48 -16.69 -9.30
CA ARG A 236 12.58 -18.07 -9.83
C ARG A 236 11.51 -18.33 -10.87
N ALA A 237 11.72 -19.33 -11.73
CA ALA A 237 10.78 -19.72 -12.77
C ALA A 237 10.48 -21.21 -12.66
N THR A 238 9.19 -21.56 -12.78
CA THR A 238 8.70 -22.92 -12.55
C THR A 238 7.64 -23.31 -13.56
N ALA A 239 7.65 -24.58 -13.93
CA ALA A 239 6.59 -25.20 -14.73
C ALA A 239 6.19 -26.55 -14.12
N VAL A 240 4.91 -26.89 -14.20
CA VAL A 240 4.42 -28.18 -13.69
C VAL A 240 4.81 -29.36 -14.59
N ARG A 241 5.18 -29.10 -15.84
CA ARG A 241 5.58 -30.10 -16.84
C ARG A 241 6.50 -29.48 -17.89
N HIS A 242 7.21 -30.31 -18.64
CA HIS A 242 7.79 -29.87 -19.91
C HIS A 242 6.72 -29.90 -21.02
N PRO A 243 6.52 -28.81 -21.78
CA PRO A 243 5.60 -28.81 -22.92
C PRO A 243 6.12 -29.73 -24.05
N ALA A 244 5.26 -30.03 -25.02
CA ALA A 244 5.71 -30.68 -26.26
C ALA A 244 6.56 -29.70 -27.07
N LEU A 245 7.78 -30.12 -27.44
CA LEU A 245 8.78 -29.30 -28.12
C LEU A 245 9.28 -30.01 -29.39
N ALA A 246 9.88 -29.26 -30.31
CA ALA A 246 10.26 -29.77 -31.63
C ALA A 246 11.34 -30.88 -31.58
N ASP A 247 12.21 -30.83 -30.57
CA ASP A 247 13.34 -31.74 -30.36
C ASP A 247 13.15 -32.70 -29.17
N ALA A 248 12.02 -32.60 -28.46
CA ALA A 248 11.72 -33.42 -27.28
C ALA A 248 10.22 -33.70 -27.18
N GLY A 249 9.88 -34.99 -27.05
CA GLY A 249 8.50 -35.40 -26.73
C GLY A 249 8.04 -34.81 -25.38
N PRO A 250 6.73 -34.68 -25.16
CA PRO A 250 6.20 -34.13 -23.90
C PRO A 250 6.65 -35.01 -22.72
N LEU A 251 7.14 -34.38 -21.65
CA LEU A 251 7.41 -35.02 -20.36
C LEU A 251 6.36 -34.52 -19.35
N PRO A 252 5.12 -35.05 -19.42
CA PRO A 252 3.97 -34.46 -18.73
C PRO A 252 4.03 -34.55 -17.21
N ARG A 253 4.98 -35.31 -16.66
CA ARG A 253 5.16 -35.58 -15.22
C ARG A 253 6.53 -35.17 -14.68
N GLU A 254 7.29 -34.41 -15.46
CA GLU A 254 8.58 -33.89 -15.03
C GLU A 254 8.46 -32.37 -14.87
N PRO A 255 8.41 -31.86 -13.62
CA PRO A 255 8.34 -30.42 -13.39
C PRO A 255 9.70 -29.75 -13.67
N PHE A 256 9.68 -28.46 -13.98
CA PHE A 256 10.86 -27.66 -14.27
C PHE A 256 11.08 -26.62 -13.17
N GLY A 257 12.29 -26.57 -12.58
CA GLY A 257 12.70 -25.53 -11.62
C GLY A 257 12.06 -25.61 -10.22
N VAL A 258 11.12 -26.54 -10.01
CA VAL A 258 10.38 -26.67 -8.75
C VAL A 258 11.25 -27.25 -7.63
N ALA A 259 12.08 -28.24 -7.95
CA ALA A 259 12.96 -28.88 -6.97
C ALA A 259 14.00 -27.88 -6.43
N GLU A 260 14.61 -27.12 -7.31
CA GLU A 260 15.62 -26.11 -7.01
C GLU A 260 15.02 -24.95 -6.18
N LEU A 261 13.84 -24.44 -6.58
CA LEU A 261 13.12 -23.41 -5.81
C LEU A 261 12.90 -23.84 -4.35
N PHE A 262 12.35 -25.05 -4.14
CA PHE A 262 12.01 -25.49 -2.79
C PHE A 262 13.24 -25.89 -1.98
N HIS A 263 14.30 -26.39 -2.60
CA HIS A 263 15.57 -26.62 -1.93
C HIS A 263 16.10 -25.32 -1.31
N GLU A 264 16.21 -24.27 -2.12
CA GLU A 264 16.68 -22.95 -1.67
C GLU A 264 15.73 -22.35 -0.62
N ALA A 265 14.41 -22.42 -0.87
CA ALA A 265 13.42 -21.89 0.05
C ALA A 265 13.45 -22.59 1.43
N PHE A 266 13.65 -23.91 1.49
CA PHE A 266 13.83 -24.62 2.76
C PHE A 266 15.14 -24.22 3.45
N GLU A 267 16.24 -24.09 2.70
CA GLU A 267 17.53 -23.70 3.25
C GLU A 267 17.48 -22.29 3.86
N ASP A 268 16.99 -21.31 3.11
CA ASP A 268 16.92 -19.92 3.56
C ASP A 268 15.91 -19.75 4.70
N ALA A 269 14.75 -20.44 4.64
CA ALA A 269 13.77 -20.43 5.71
C ALA A 269 14.33 -21.04 7.00
N ARG A 270 15.11 -22.13 6.92
CA ARG A 270 15.80 -22.72 8.07
C ARG A 270 16.83 -21.75 8.67
N VAL A 271 17.66 -21.14 7.83
CA VAL A 271 18.65 -20.14 8.28
C VAL A 271 17.95 -18.93 8.93
N PHE A 272 16.81 -18.50 8.40
CA PHE A 272 16.00 -17.46 9.01
C PHE A 272 15.38 -17.90 10.35
N HIS A 273 14.78 -19.09 10.41
CA HIS A 273 14.19 -19.66 11.61
C HIS A 273 15.21 -19.78 12.76
N ASP A 274 16.40 -20.27 12.46
CA ASP A 274 17.52 -20.38 13.41
C ASP A 274 18.00 -19.03 13.93
N ARG A 275 18.01 -18.00 13.08
CA ARG A 275 18.35 -16.62 13.48
C ARG A 275 17.26 -16.07 14.40
N ARG A 276 15.99 -16.22 14.05
CA ARG A 276 14.84 -15.77 14.84
C ARG A 276 14.82 -16.42 16.23
N SER A 277 14.99 -17.74 16.30
CA SER A 277 14.99 -18.49 17.56
C SER A 277 16.16 -18.10 18.48
N ARG A 278 17.37 -17.91 17.91
CA ARG A 278 18.56 -17.44 18.66
C ARG A 278 18.37 -16.02 19.18
N SER A 279 17.84 -15.11 18.39
CA SER A 279 17.57 -13.73 18.79
C SER A 279 16.54 -13.66 19.93
N GLN A 280 15.45 -14.43 19.85
CA GLN A 280 14.46 -14.51 20.93
C GLN A 280 15.06 -15.09 22.22
N LYS A 281 15.92 -16.12 22.13
CA LYS A 281 16.64 -16.65 23.29
C LYS A 281 17.57 -15.59 23.90
N ARG A 282 18.37 -14.89 23.08
CA ARG A 282 19.29 -13.83 23.55
C ARG A 282 18.56 -12.67 24.21
N LEU A 283 17.44 -12.22 23.64
CA LEU A 283 16.63 -11.15 24.22
C LEU A 283 16.13 -11.54 25.62
N ARG A 284 15.60 -12.78 25.77
CA ARG A 284 15.17 -13.30 27.08
C ARG A 284 16.32 -13.31 28.09
N TRP A 285 17.53 -13.69 27.67
CA TRP A 285 18.71 -13.69 28.54
C TRP A 285 19.20 -12.28 28.92
N THR A 286 19.21 -11.32 27.99
CA THR A 286 19.62 -9.93 28.27
C THR A 286 18.66 -9.25 29.22
N VAL A 287 17.35 -9.45 29.06
CA VAL A 287 16.32 -8.92 29.98
C VAL A 287 16.49 -9.51 31.38
N ALA A 288 16.75 -10.82 31.49
CA ALA A 288 17.03 -11.46 32.77
C ALA A 288 18.33 -10.94 33.43
N GLY A 289 19.39 -10.71 32.64
CA GLY A 289 20.68 -10.22 33.13
C GLY A 289 20.65 -8.77 33.62
N ALA A 290 19.96 -7.88 32.90
CA ALA A 290 19.81 -6.48 33.30
C ALA A 290 19.04 -6.35 34.63
N GLY A 291 18.05 -7.21 34.87
CA GLY A 291 17.33 -7.29 36.14
C GLY A 291 18.24 -7.66 37.32
N GLY A 292 19.20 -8.58 37.12
CA GLY A 292 20.15 -8.98 38.17
C GLY A 292 21.17 -7.90 38.55
N PHE A 293 21.63 -7.09 37.58
CA PHE A 293 22.64 -6.05 37.82
C PHE A 293 22.12 -4.87 38.66
N LEU A 294 20.85 -4.49 38.47
CA LEU A 294 20.19 -3.43 39.25
C LEU A 294 20.06 -3.79 40.74
N VAL A 295 19.83 -5.08 41.04
CA VAL A 295 19.76 -5.59 42.41
C VAL A 295 21.12 -5.51 43.11
N ALA A 296 22.22 -5.79 42.39
CA ALA A 296 23.57 -5.74 42.96
C ALA A 296 24.06 -4.32 43.28
N MET A 297 23.66 -3.31 42.50
CA MET A 297 24.06 -1.91 42.73
C MET A 297 23.40 -1.28 43.96
N ALA A 298 22.16 -1.68 44.29
CA ALA A 298 21.46 -1.18 45.47
C ALA A 298 22.15 -1.60 46.79
N VAL A 299 22.80 -2.76 46.80
CA VAL A 299 23.47 -3.33 48.00
C VAL A 299 24.78 -2.59 48.33
N ALA A 300 25.46 -2.01 47.33
CA ALA A 300 26.77 -1.36 47.53
C ALA A 300 26.67 0.06 48.12
N GLY A 301 25.54 0.74 47.96
CA GLY A 301 25.34 2.13 48.41
C GLY A 301 25.19 2.31 49.93
N LEU A 302 24.89 1.23 50.66
CA LEU A 302 24.56 1.28 52.10
C LEU A 302 25.78 1.41 53.03
N ILE A 303 27.01 1.26 52.51
CA ILE A 303 28.22 1.05 53.34
C ILE A 303 28.92 2.35 53.80
N PHE A 304 28.56 3.53 53.27
CA PHE A 304 29.45 4.71 53.35
C PHE A 304 29.12 5.80 54.40
N VAL A 305 28.08 5.67 55.22
CA VAL A 305 27.59 6.82 56.03
C VAL A 305 27.53 6.50 57.52
N THR A 306 28.67 6.46 58.23
CA THR A 306 28.71 6.58 59.70
C THR A 306 30.03 7.16 60.20
N THR A 307 30.03 8.38 60.76
CA THR A 307 30.78 8.78 61.98
C THR A 307 30.62 10.27 62.32
N LYS A 308 30.40 10.56 63.63
CA LYS A 308 30.73 11.76 64.47
C LYS A 308 29.62 12.08 65.50
N PRO A 309 29.89 12.80 66.63
CA PRO A 309 30.18 12.22 67.94
C PRO A 309 29.18 12.65 69.04
N VAL A 310 29.37 12.11 70.25
CA VAL A 310 28.41 12.00 71.38
C VAL A 310 28.38 13.21 72.33
N SER A 311 27.18 13.55 72.81
CA SER A 311 26.90 14.41 73.98
C SER A 311 26.21 13.59 75.09
N VAL A 312 26.49 13.94 76.35
CA VAL A 312 26.21 13.23 77.61
C VAL A 312 24.75 12.77 77.78
N GLU A 313 24.56 11.49 78.11
CA GLU A 313 23.31 10.74 77.98
C GLU A 313 22.42 10.68 79.25
N PRO A 314 21.08 10.84 79.09
CA PRO A 314 20.09 10.44 80.08
C PRO A 314 20.06 8.91 80.27
N THR A 315 19.51 8.42 81.40
CA THR A 315 19.47 6.97 81.66
C THR A 315 18.69 6.24 80.55
N LEU A 316 19.12 5.02 80.21
CA LEU A 316 18.58 4.29 79.07
C LEU A 316 17.06 4.05 79.17
N ALA A 317 16.56 3.81 80.38
CA ALA A 317 15.13 3.65 80.64
C ALA A 317 14.34 4.95 80.40
N ASP A 318 14.87 6.10 80.83
CA ASP A 318 14.24 7.41 80.59
C ASP A 318 14.15 7.73 79.10
N ARG A 319 15.13 7.27 78.30
CA ARG A 319 15.13 7.45 76.84
C ARG A 319 14.09 6.60 76.14
N VAL A 320 13.93 5.33 76.56
CA VAL A 320 12.90 4.44 76.03
C VAL A 320 11.50 5.01 76.30
N GLU A 321 11.24 5.44 77.54
CA GLU A 321 9.94 6.01 77.91
C GLU A 321 9.68 7.38 77.26
N ALA A 322 10.72 8.23 77.15
CA ALA A 322 10.61 9.48 76.42
C ALA A 322 10.26 9.26 74.94
N LEU A 323 10.90 8.31 74.26
CA LEU A 323 10.57 7.97 72.87
C LEU A 323 9.16 7.40 72.74
N ARG A 324 8.78 6.46 73.62
CA ARG A 324 7.43 5.90 73.67
C ARG A 324 6.36 6.98 73.83
N ALA A 325 6.58 7.97 74.69
CA ALA A 325 5.67 9.10 74.88
C ALA A 325 5.53 9.97 73.61
N THR A 326 6.58 10.05 72.78
CA THR A 326 6.55 10.86 71.54
C THR A 326 5.89 10.17 70.34
N GLU A 327 5.76 8.83 70.35
CA GLU A 327 5.19 8.05 69.24
C GLU A 327 3.66 8.20 69.09
N GLY A 328 2.97 8.55 70.18
CA GLY A 328 1.52 8.55 70.22
C GLY A 328 0.91 7.14 70.18
N PRO A 329 -0.42 7.03 70.39
CA PRO A 329 -1.06 5.74 70.63
C PRO A 329 -1.25 4.87 69.38
N THR A 330 -1.25 5.43 68.16
CA THR A 330 -1.61 4.70 66.93
C THR A 330 -0.42 4.49 65.99
N ALA A 331 -0.51 3.49 65.09
CA ALA A 331 0.50 3.29 64.06
C ALA A 331 0.66 4.52 63.15
N ALA A 332 -0.44 5.20 62.82
CA ALA A 332 -0.40 6.40 61.99
C ALA A 332 0.43 7.53 62.61
N THR A 333 0.33 7.74 63.94
CA THR A 333 1.16 8.75 64.62
C THR A 333 2.61 8.27 64.78
N ARG A 334 2.82 7.00 65.14
CA ARG A 334 4.19 6.48 65.41
C ARG A 334 5.02 6.31 64.14
N LEU A 335 4.39 5.90 63.03
CA LEU A 335 5.01 5.67 61.73
C LEU A 335 4.91 6.88 60.78
N GLY A 336 4.33 7.99 61.25
CA GLY A 336 4.22 9.24 60.51
C GLY A 336 5.55 9.99 60.36
N PRO A 337 5.52 11.31 60.07
CA PRO A 337 6.72 12.12 59.88
C PRO A 337 7.73 11.97 61.03
N GLY A 338 9.02 11.86 60.68
CA GLY A 338 10.11 11.70 61.65
C GLY A 338 10.41 10.25 62.05
N LEU A 339 9.75 9.25 61.47
CA LEU A 339 10.04 7.83 61.71
C LEU A 339 11.53 7.50 61.55
N ASP A 340 12.19 7.98 60.49
CA ASP A 340 13.61 7.67 60.25
C ASP A 340 14.54 8.22 61.35
N ASN A 341 14.13 9.29 62.03
CA ASN A 341 14.83 9.80 63.22
C ASN A 341 14.54 8.90 64.44
N ARG A 342 13.26 8.58 64.69
CA ARG A 342 12.85 7.72 65.81
C ARG A 342 13.47 6.33 65.71
N LEU A 343 13.50 5.72 64.53
CA LEU A 343 14.09 4.41 64.30
C LEU A 343 15.60 4.40 64.58
N ARG A 344 16.31 5.47 64.21
CA ARG A 344 17.72 5.64 64.56
C ARG A 344 17.93 5.75 66.07
N GLU A 345 17.06 6.45 66.78
CA GLU A 345 17.10 6.51 68.25
C GLU A 345 16.84 5.14 68.88
N TRP A 346 15.87 4.37 68.38
CA TRP A 346 15.62 3.00 68.85
C TRP A 346 16.81 2.06 68.61
N LEU A 347 17.42 2.10 67.42
CA LEU A 347 18.63 1.34 67.10
C LEU A 347 19.81 1.75 67.99
N LYS A 348 19.92 3.06 68.28
CA LYS A 348 20.94 3.57 69.20
C LYS A 348 20.74 2.99 70.60
N ILE A 349 19.52 3.00 71.13
CA ILE A 349 19.17 2.38 72.42
C ILE A 349 19.51 0.88 72.46
N GLN A 350 19.21 0.13 71.39
CA GLN A 350 19.54 -1.29 71.30
C GLN A 350 21.06 -1.54 71.34
N SER A 351 21.85 -0.65 70.75
CA SER A 351 23.31 -0.76 70.69
C SER A 351 24.03 -0.33 71.97
N GLU A 352 23.31 0.24 72.95
CA GLU A 352 23.92 0.72 74.19
C GLU A 352 24.25 -0.44 75.16
N PRO A 353 25.41 -0.43 75.84
CA PRO A 353 25.82 -1.53 76.74
C PRO A 353 24.84 -1.83 77.88
N GLY A 354 24.01 -0.85 78.26
CA GLY A 354 22.99 -1.01 79.30
C GLY A 354 21.70 -1.70 78.83
N PHE A 355 21.54 -1.98 77.53
CA PHE A 355 20.32 -2.56 76.98
C PHE A 355 19.93 -3.91 77.61
N PRO A 356 20.85 -4.87 77.84
CA PRO A 356 20.53 -6.12 78.54
C PRO A 356 20.09 -5.93 80.00
N GLY A 357 20.34 -4.75 80.58
CA GLY A 357 19.93 -4.38 81.94
C GLY A 357 18.54 -3.73 82.03
N LEU A 358 17.87 -3.47 80.90
CA LEU A 358 16.48 -3.04 80.88
C LEU A 358 15.54 -4.18 81.31
N SER A 359 14.32 -3.86 81.76
CA SER A 359 13.31 -4.89 82.01
C SER A 359 12.93 -5.61 80.70
N ASP A 360 12.54 -6.88 80.79
CA ASP A 360 12.13 -7.68 79.62
C ASP A 360 11.01 -7.00 78.82
N GLU A 361 10.12 -6.27 79.49
CA GLU A 361 9.06 -5.48 78.86
C GLU A 361 9.63 -4.34 77.99
N LEU A 362 10.59 -3.57 78.50
CA LEU A 362 11.23 -2.48 77.75
C LEU A 362 12.14 -3.02 76.64
N GLN A 363 12.84 -4.13 76.87
CA GLN A 363 13.61 -4.80 75.82
C GLN A 363 12.69 -5.28 74.69
N GLY A 364 11.58 -5.94 75.02
CA GLY A 364 10.58 -6.39 74.04
C GLY A 364 9.95 -5.24 73.26
N LEU A 365 9.65 -4.12 73.94
CA LEU A 365 9.14 -2.90 73.29
C LEU A 365 10.14 -2.34 72.27
N VAL A 366 11.41 -2.17 72.65
CA VAL A 366 12.45 -1.64 71.76
C VAL A 366 12.63 -2.55 70.55
N LEU A 367 12.75 -3.87 70.75
CA LEU A 367 12.92 -4.83 69.66
C LEU A 367 11.71 -4.82 68.71
N SER A 368 10.49 -4.79 69.26
CA SER A 368 9.25 -4.72 68.47
C SER A 368 9.14 -3.42 67.67
N ARG A 369 9.56 -2.28 68.22
CA ARG A 369 9.54 -0.99 67.51
C ARG A 369 10.59 -0.88 66.42
N ILE A 370 11.77 -1.47 66.63
CA ILE A 370 12.80 -1.57 65.59
C ILE A 370 12.27 -2.42 64.43
N GLU A 371 11.69 -3.58 64.71
CA GLU A 371 11.11 -4.48 63.71
C GLU A 371 9.98 -3.81 62.93
N GLU A 372 9.01 -3.20 63.62
CA GLU A 372 7.89 -2.48 63.01
C GLU A 372 8.38 -1.29 62.16
N GLY A 373 9.30 -0.48 62.70
CA GLY A 373 9.84 0.69 62.01
C GLY A 373 10.64 0.34 60.76
N GLN A 374 11.50 -0.69 60.84
CA GLN A 374 12.25 -1.19 59.68
C GLN A 374 11.31 -1.75 58.60
N ALA A 375 10.33 -2.56 59.00
CA ALA A 375 9.38 -3.13 58.07
C ALA A 375 8.51 -2.05 57.39
N TYR A 376 8.13 -1.00 58.12
CA TYR A 376 7.34 0.10 57.56
C TYR A 376 8.16 0.96 56.60
N VAL A 377 9.42 1.27 56.92
CA VAL A 377 10.34 1.98 56.01
C VAL A 377 10.51 1.19 54.72
N GLN A 378 10.74 -0.13 54.81
CA GLN A 378 10.81 -1.00 53.64
C GLN A 378 9.52 -0.94 52.81
N PHE A 379 8.36 -1.09 53.44
CA PHE A 379 7.06 -1.03 52.76
C PHE A 379 6.81 0.33 52.08
N ARG A 380 7.11 1.44 52.76
CA ARG A 380 6.99 2.81 52.23
C ARG A 380 7.90 3.02 51.02
N ASP A 381 9.15 2.57 51.12
CA ASP A 381 10.15 2.77 50.07
C ASP A 381 9.88 1.87 48.86
N GLU A 382 9.44 0.62 49.07
CA GLU A 382 8.95 -0.27 48.01
C GLU A 382 7.71 0.30 47.31
N LEU A 383 6.80 0.94 48.06
CA LEU A 383 5.63 1.63 47.50
C LEU A 383 6.05 2.83 46.64
N ALA A 384 6.95 3.68 47.15
CA ALA A 384 7.47 4.84 46.42
C ALA A 384 8.23 4.46 45.14
N ALA A 385 8.78 3.24 45.07
CA ALA A 385 9.45 2.70 43.89
C ALA A 385 8.49 2.19 42.80
N ILE A 386 7.16 2.24 43.02
CA ILE A 386 6.13 1.81 42.06
C ILE A 386 5.26 3.01 41.63
N PRO A 387 5.81 3.97 40.85
CA PRO A 387 5.06 5.12 40.36
C PRO A 387 4.12 4.74 39.21
N PRO A 388 2.78 4.78 39.37
CA PRO A 388 1.84 4.48 38.28
C PRO A 388 1.95 5.46 37.11
N GLU A 389 2.39 6.70 37.34
CA GLU A 389 2.56 7.74 36.32
C GLU A 389 3.68 7.44 35.32
N ARG A 390 4.54 6.45 35.59
CA ARG A 390 5.57 6.01 34.64
C ARG A 390 5.08 4.99 33.62
N ALA A 391 3.93 4.37 33.84
CA ALA A 391 3.37 3.42 32.88
C ALA A 391 2.95 4.17 31.60
N ARG A 392 3.42 3.69 30.46
CA ARG A 392 3.09 4.21 29.12
C ARG A 392 2.07 3.34 28.39
N SER A 393 1.77 2.15 28.88
CA SER A 393 0.77 1.26 28.29
C SER A 393 -0.15 0.64 29.35
N LEU A 394 -1.32 0.15 28.92
CA LEU A 394 -2.22 -0.60 29.81
C LEU A 394 -1.58 -1.87 30.37
N ALA A 395 -0.67 -2.50 29.60
CA ALA A 395 0.08 -3.67 30.04
C ALA A 395 1.06 -3.32 31.17
N GLU A 396 1.81 -2.22 31.04
CA GLU A 396 2.67 -1.72 32.12
C GLU A 396 1.86 -1.31 33.35
N LEU A 397 0.71 -0.65 33.16
CA LEU A 397 -0.19 -0.28 34.25
C LEU A 397 -0.71 -1.52 34.99
N ALA A 398 -1.03 -2.60 34.29
CA ALA A 398 -1.42 -3.88 34.89
C ALA A 398 -0.26 -4.54 35.66
N GLN A 399 0.98 -4.42 35.18
CA GLN A 399 2.16 -4.88 35.92
C GLN A 399 2.36 -4.06 37.21
N THR A 400 2.23 -2.74 37.14
CA THR A 400 2.24 -1.83 38.30
C THR A 400 1.16 -2.22 39.31
N GLU A 401 -0.07 -2.45 38.85
CA GLU A 401 -1.16 -2.93 39.71
C GLU A 401 -0.82 -4.26 40.38
N SER A 402 -0.28 -5.23 39.62
CA SER A 402 0.13 -6.54 40.17
C SER A 402 1.23 -6.40 41.23
N ARG A 403 2.20 -5.49 41.02
CA ARG A 403 3.25 -5.19 42.00
C ARG A 403 2.66 -4.57 43.27
N LEU A 404 1.75 -3.61 43.15
CA LEU A 404 1.05 -3.00 44.29
C LEU A 404 0.17 -4.00 45.05
N GLN A 405 -0.52 -4.89 44.34
CA GLN A 405 -1.33 -5.96 44.97
C GLN A 405 -0.46 -6.91 45.79
N LYS A 406 0.72 -7.29 45.27
CA LYS A 406 1.70 -8.14 45.97
C LYS A 406 2.39 -7.43 47.14
N LEU A 407 2.54 -6.11 47.07
CA LEU A 407 3.11 -5.31 48.14
C LEU A 407 2.10 -5.20 49.29
N THR A 408 2.10 -6.16 50.22
CA THR A 408 1.24 -6.14 51.40
C THR A 408 2.06 -5.84 52.67
N PRO A 409 1.51 -5.08 53.63
CA PRO A 409 2.10 -5.00 54.97
C PRO A 409 2.40 -6.39 55.56
N PRO A 410 3.44 -6.55 56.39
CA PRO A 410 3.69 -7.80 57.08
C PRO A 410 2.44 -8.27 57.85
N PRO A 411 2.13 -9.58 57.89
CA PRO A 411 0.89 -10.10 58.47
C PRO A 411 0.61 -9.62 59.90
N ALA A 412 1.67 -9.43 60.71
CA ALA A 412 1.57 -8.95 62.09
C ALA A 412 1.01 -7.52 62.20
N PHE A 413 1.16 -6.70 61.16
CA PHE A 413 0.86 -5.27 61.19
C PHE A 413 -0.28 -4.83 60.27
N VAL A 414 -0.88 -5.74 59.48
CA VAL A 414 -1.90 -5.38 58.46
C VAL A 414 -3.04 -4.54 59.02
N ALA A 415 -3.62 -4.95 60.15
CA ALA A 415 -4.74 -4.22 60.76
C ALA A 415 -4.30 -2.89 61.39
N GLU A 416 -3.10 -2.85 61.98
CA GLU A 416 -2.59 -1.66 62.66
C GLU A 416 -2.13 -0.60 61.67
N TRP A 417 -1.55 -1.00 60.52
CA TRP A 417 -1.04 -0.09 59.50
C TRP A 417 -2.11 0.47 58.57
N ALA A 418 -3.33 -0.08 58.57
CA ALA A 418 -4.43 0.41 57.72
C ALA A 418 -4.63 1.96 57.72
N PRO A 419 -4.54 2.69 58.85
CA PRO A 419 -4.67 4.16 58.89
C PRO A 419 -3.36 4.93 58.59
N THR A 420 -2.24 4.25 58.28
CA THR A 420 -0.98 4.93 57.96
C THR A 420 -1.01 5.57 56.56
N ASP A 421 -0.17 6.58 56.33
CA ASP A 421 -0.10 7.28 55.05
C ASP A 421 0.26 6.34 53.89
N ALA A 422 1.23 5.43 54.09
CA ALA A 422 1.67 4.50 53.05
C ALA A 422 0.57 3.47 52.70
N ALA A 423 -0.14 2.91 53.69
CA ALA A 423 -1.25 2.00 53.43
C ALA A 423 -2.42 2.72 52.73
N THR A 424 -2.74 3.93 53.17
CA THR A 424 -3.79 4.77 52.56
C THR A 424 -3.42 5.15 51.12
N GLN A 425 -2.16 5.50 50.86
CA GLN A 425 -1.65 5.80 49.52
C GLN A 425 -1.78 4.57 48.61
N ARG A 426 -1.29 3.40 49.04
CA ARG A 426 -1.43 2.15 48.27
C ARG A 426 -2.88 1.86 47.92
N ASP A 427 -3.78 1.96 48.90
CA ASP A 427 -5.21 1.72 48.69
C ASP A 427 -5.84 2.75 47.75
N ARG A 428 -5.43 4.03 47.83
CA ARG A 428 -5.84 5.08 46.88
C ARG A 428 -5.38 4.77 45.47
N LEU A 429 -4.12 4.37 45.29
CA LEU A 429 -3.56 3.98 43.98
C LEU A 429 -4.37 2.82 43.37
N LEU A 430 -4.59 1.75 44.14
CA LEU A 430 -5.29 0.54 43.68
C LEU A 430 -6.78 0.77 43.42
N ARG A 431 -7.48 1.51 44.27
CA ARG A 431 -8.94 1.64 44.21
C ARG A 431 -9.42 2.82 43.37
N GLN A 432 -8.61 3.87 43.23
CA GLN A 432 -9.04 5.13 42.60
C GLN A 432 -8.18 5.47 41.39
N GLU A 433 -6.87 5.62 41.56
CA GLU A 433 -6.00 6.18 40.51
C GLU A 433 -5.82 5.21 39.32
N ILE A 434 -5.43 3.95 39.56
CA ILE A 434 -5.24 2.96 38.48
C ILE A 434 -6.53 2.68 37.70
N PRO A 435 -7.69 2.40 38.36
CA PRO A 435 -8.95 2.25 37.63
C PRO A 435 -9.37 3.53 36.90
N GLY A 436 -9.13 4.71 37.49
CA GLY A 436 -9.40 6.01 36.88
C GLY A 436 -8.59 6.24 35.60
N LEU A 437 -7.29 5.95 35.65
CA LEU A 437 -6.39 6.00 34.49
C LEU A 437 -6.81 5.03 33.39
N ARG A 438 -7.09 3.77 33.73
CA ARG A 438 -7.57 2.76 32.78
C ARG A 438 -8.87 3.22 32.10
N ALA A 439 -9.81 3.77 32.85
CA ALA A 439 -11.05 4.31 32.31
C ALA A 439 -10.81 5.53 31.41
N ALA A 440 -9.87 6.41 31.76
CA ALA A 440 -9.50 7.57 30.96
C ALA A 440 -8.84 7.16 29.63
N VAL A 441 -7.87 6.24 29.66
CA VAL A 441 -7.23 5.66 28.47
C VAL A 441 -8.29 5.01 27.57
N GLY A 442 -9.21 4.22 28.13
CA GLY A 442 -10.30 3.60 27.39
C GLY A 442 -11.23 4.63 26.72
N LYS A 443 -11.61 5.70 27.43
CA LYS A 443 -12.44 6.79 26.87
C LYS A 443 -11.74 7.53 25.74
N LEU A 444 -10.45 7.86 25.89
CA LEU A 444 -9.67 8.57 24.87
C LEU A 444 -9.47 7.70 23.62
N THR A 445 -9.11 6.44 23.81
CA THR A 445 -8.95 5.46 22.72
C THR A 445 -10.26 5.31 21.93
N GLN A 446 -11.38 5.10 22.63
CA GLN A 446 -12.71 5.02 21.99
C GLN A 446 -13.11 6.31 21.28
N PHE A 447 -12.75 7.47 21.84
CA PHE A 447 -13.01 8.77 21.22
C PHE A 447 -12.29 8.94 19.88
N TYR A 448 -10.98 8.65 19.82
CA TYR A 448 -10.23 8.73 18.58
C TYR A 448 -10.69 7.70 17.54
N TYR A 449 -10.97 6.46 17.95
CA TYR A 449 -11.58 5.47 17.05
C TYR A 449 -12.96 5.91 16.56
N GLY A 450 -13.78 6.54 17.41
CA GLY A 450 -15.07 7.09 17.02
C GLY A 450 -14.95 8.23 15.99
N LEU A 451 -13.91 9.04 16.05
CA LEU A 451 -13.59 10.05 15.04
C LEU A 451 -13.12 9.40 13.73
N ALA A 452 -12.16 8.47 13.81
CA ALA A 452 -11.61 7.75 12.66
C ALA A 452 -12.70 6.97 11.90
N ASN A 453 -13.59 6.28 12.61
CA ASN A 453 -14.71 5.55 12.02
C ASN A 453 -15.70 6.48 11.33
N ARG A 454 -16.05 7.62 11.94
CA ARG A 454 -16.93 8.61 11.30
C ARG A 454 -16.30 9.20 10.04
N ALA A 455 -15.02 9.56 10.09
CA ALA A 455 -14.31 10.07 8.92
C ALA A 455 -14.15 9.02 7.81
N THR A 456 -13.89 7.76 8.17
CA THR A 456 -13.86 6.64 7.23
C THR A 456 -15.22 6.45 6.57
N GLY A 457 -16.32 6.54 7.33
CA GLY A 457 -17.67 6.52 6.79
C GLY A 457 -17.92 7.65 5.79
N LEU A 458 -17.42 8.86 6.06
CA LEU A 458 -17.49 9.99 5.11
C LEU A 458 -16.64 9.77 3.86
N LEU A 459 -15.48 9.10 3.98
CA LEU A 459 -14.64 8.72 2.84
C LEU A 459 -15.27 7.60 1.96
N GLN A 460 -16.25 6.88 2.49
CA GLN A 460 -17.02 5.85 1.76
C GLN A 460 -18.30 6.40 1.13
N ALA A 461 -18.58 7.69 1.25
CA ALA A 461 -19.74 8.32 0.61
C ALA A 461 -19.68 8.12 -0.92
N THR A 462 -20.84 8.08 -1.56
CA THR A 462 -20.96 8.02 -3.02
C THR A 462 -21.11 9.40 -3.66
N GLU A 463 -21.50 10.39 -2.86
CA GLU A 463 -21.78 11.76 -3.30
C GLU A 463 -21.16 12.78 -2.33
N LEU A 464 -20.72 13.91 -2.87
CA LEU A 464 -20.14 15.01 -2.12
C LEU A 464 -21.11 16.20 -2.10
N THR A 465 -21.93 16.29 -1.06
CA THR A 465 -22.96 17.33 -0.90
C THR A 465 -22.56 18.40 0.14
N PRO A 466 -23.28 19.53 0.23
CA PRO A 466 -23.07 20.48 1.33
C PRO A 466 -23.25 19.86 2.73
N GLU A 467 -24.16 18.90 2.89
CA GLU A 467 -24.35 18.16 4.15
C GLU A 467 -23.13 17.29 4.47
N TRP A 468 -22.51 16.67 3.45
CA TRP A 468 -21.25 15.95 3.62
C TRP A 468 -20.15 16.89 4.13
N GLU A 469 -20.02 18.08 3.55
CA GLU A 469 -19.04 19.08 4.01
C GLU A 469 -19.32 19.52 5.46
N GLN A 470 -20.58 19.74 5.81
CA GLN A 470 -20.98 20.06 7.19
C GLN A 470 -20.64 18.92 8.14
N ALA A 471 -20.82 17.66 7.73
CA ALA A 471 -20.45 16.49 8.52
C ALA A 471 -18.93 16.40 8.73
N VAL A 472 -18.11 16.68 7.70
CA VAL A 472 -16.64 16.77 7.84
C VAL A 472 -16.25 17.80 8.90
N ARG A 473 -16.82 19.02 8.82
CA ARG A 473 -16.58 20.07 9.82
C ARG A 473 -17.06 19.65 11.21
N GLY A 474 -18.16 18.91 11.31
CA GLY A 474 -18.66 18.36 12.55
C GLY A 474 -17.69 17.37 13.21
N VAL A 475 -17.03 16.53 12.42
CA VAL A 475 -15.98 15.62 12.91
C VAL A 475 -14.74 16.42 13.36
N GLU A 476 -14.31 17.42 12.60
CA GLU A 476 -13.17 18.29 12.99
C GLU A 476 -13.45 19.06 14.29
N ASN A 477 -14.65 19.62 14.45
CA ASN A 477 -15.07 20.30 15.67
C ASN A 477 -15.19 19.32 16.85
N SER A 478 -15.64 18.09 16.60
CA SER A 478 -15.68 17.05 17.64
C SER A 478 -14.29 16.69 18.16
N ALA A 479 -13.24 16.81 17.33
CA ALA A 479 -11.87 16.46 17.70
C ALA A 479 -11.26 17.40 18.75
N THR A 480 -11.83 18.58 18.99
CA THR A 480 -11.37 19.52 20.04
C THR A 480 -12.08 19.30 21.38
N ALA A 481 -13.19 18.54 21.40
CA ALA A 481 -14.00 18.28 22.58
C ALA A 481 -13.55 17.00 23.30
N PHE A 482 -12.34 17.02 23.88
CA PHE A 482 -11.76 15.85 24.55
C PHE A 482 -12.64 15.36 25.71
N PRO A 483 -12.91 14.05 25.82
CA PRO A 483 -13.68 13.49 26.94
C PRO A 483 -12.91 13.52 28.27
N VAL A 484 -11.59 13.73 28.22
CA VAL A 484 -10.69 13.85 29.38
C VAL A 484 -9.83 15.11 29.17
N PRO A 485 -9.98 16.15 30.00
CA PRO A 485 -9.17 17.36 29.90
C PRO A 485 -7.68 17.07 30.10
N LYS A 486 -6.80 17.59 29.23
CA LYS A 486 -5.34 17.47 29.39
C LYS A 486 -4.83 18.11 30.69
N SER A 487 -5.57 19.06 31.25
CA SER A 487 -5.24 19.75 32.50
C SER A 487 -5.68 19.00 33.77
N ASP A 488 -6.36 17.86 33.65
CA ASP A 488 -6.77 17.07 34.82
C ASP A 488 -5.52 16.42 35.46
N PRO A 489 -5.17 16.73 36.72
CA PRO A 489 -3.95 16.21 37.34
C PRO A 489 -4.01 14.70 37.62
N ALA A 490 -5.20 14.11 37.76
CA ALA A 490 -5.36 12.69 38.09
C ALA A 490 -5.32 11.80 36.85
N VAL A 491 -5.87 12.27 35.72
CA VAL A 491 -6.04 11.46 34.51
C VAL A 491 -5.47 12.09 33.24
N GLY A 492 -4.93 13.30 33.30
CA GLY A 492 -4.35 13.99 32.14
C GLY A 492 -3.17 13.23 31.51
N ILE A 493 -2.41 12.49 32.32
CA ILE A 493 -1.32 11.61 31.85
C ILE A 493 -1.80 10.47 30.92
N ALA A 494 -3.10 10.17 30.89
CA ALA A 494 -3.67 9.17 29.98
C ALA A 494 -3.48 9.53 28.50
N HIS A 495 -3.28 10.81 28.16
CA HIS A 495 -2.97 11.24 26.78
C HIS A 495 -1.60 10.75 26.30
N ASP A 496 -0.67 10.47 27.21
CA ASP A 496 0.68 10.02 26.88
C ASP A 496 0.81 8.49 26.80
N TYR A 497 -0.32 7.75 26.86
CA TYR A 497 -0.32 6.30 26.73
C TYR A 497 -0.19 5.87 25.27
N ASP A 498 0.59 4.83 25.01
CA ASP A 498 0.87 4.28 23.68
C ASP A 498 -0.42 3.91 22.94
N ASP A 499 -1.38 3.27 23.63
CA ASP A 499 -2.69 2.92 23.08
C ASP A 499 -3.45 4.16 22.54
N VAL A 500 -3.38 5.28 23.27
CA VAL A 500 -4.01 6.55 22.88
C VAL A 500 -3.23 7.20 21.74
N GLY A 501 -1.89 7.17 21.79
CA GLY A 501 -1.03 7.69 20.74
C GLY A 501 -1.25 6.98 19.39
N VAL A 502 -1.42 5.65 19.39
CA VAL A 502 -1.75 4.87 18.20
C VAL A 502 -3.11 5.26 17.64
N ALA A 503 -4.14 5.35 18.49
CA ALA A 503 -5.48 5.75 18.07
C ALA A 503 -5.52 7.19 17.55
N GLU A 504 -4.79 8.11 18.18
CA GLU A 504 -4.64 9.49 17.72
C GLU A 504 -3.92 9.58 16.37
N ALA A 505 -2.82 8.84 16.18
CA ALA A 505 -2.11 8.80 14.90
C ALA A 505 -2.99 8.23 13.78
N ASP A 506 -3.79 7.20 14.06
CA ASP A 506 -4.74 6.66 13.10
C ASP A 506 -5.83 7.68 12.72
N TRP A 507 -6.37 8.38 13.72
CA TRP A 507 -7.27 9.51 13.51
C TRP A 507 -6.63 10.60 12.65
N GLN A 508 -5.40 11.04 12.95
CA GLN A 508 -4.70 12.08 12.19
C GLN A 508 -4.52 11.69 10.71
N ARG A 509 -4.06 10.47 10.43
CA ARG A 509 -3.94 9.96 9.04
C ARG A 509 -5.27 9.97 8.30
N THR A 510 -6.35 9.58 8.98
CA THR A 510 -7.70 9.53 8.40
C THR A 510 -8.25 10.94 8.18
N ARG A 511 -8.02 11.86 9.13
CA ARG A 511 -8.37 13.27 9.03
C ARG A 511 -7.67 13.94 7.84
N ASP A 512 -6.37 13.73 7.68
CA ASP A 512 -5.60 14.35 6.59
C ASP A 512 -6.10 13.89 5.21
N ARG A 513 -6.49 12.62 5.08
CA ARG A 513 -7.15 12.09 3.88
C ARG A 513 -8.50 12.76 3.65
N LEU A 514 -9.33 12.87 4.68
CA LEU A 514 -10.66 13.49 4.60
C LEU A 514 -10.58 14.97 4.22
N VAL A 515 -9.69 15.72 4.85
CA VAL A 515 -9.42 17.13 4.56
C VAL A 515 -8.93 17.29 3.12
N ARG A 516 -8.01 16.44 2.66
CA ARG A 516 -7.54 16.46 1.27
C ARG A 516 -8.67 16.24 0.26
N VAL A 517 -9.56 15.29 0.51
CA VAL A 517 -10.73 15.04 -0.36
C VAL A 517 -11.66 16.25 -0.36
N ARG A 518 -11.96 16.83 0.81
CA ARG A 518 -12.77 18.05 0.93
C ARG A 518 -12.16 19.21 0.14
N ASP A 519 -10.87 19.45 0.32
CA ASP A 519 -10.16 20.57 -0.28
C ASP A 519 -10.04 20.42 -1.79
N LEU A 520 -9.78 19.21 -2.29
CA LEU A 520 -9.82 18.88 -3.70
C LEU A 520 -11.22 19.07 -4.31
N ALA A 521 -12.27 18.65 -3.60
CA ALA A 521 -13.66 18.83 -4.02
C ALA A 521 -14.04 20.32 -4.11
N MET A 522 -13.63 21.13 -3.14
CA MET A 522 -13.80 22.60 -3.20
C MET A 522 -13.03 23.20 -4.37
N ALA A 523 -11.77 22.80 -4.56
CA ALA A 523 -10.90 23.33 -5.62
C ALA A 523 -11.46 23.04 -7.02
N LEU A 524 -12.10 21.88 -7.20
CA LEU A 524 -12.79 21.46 -8.43
C LEU A 524 -14.21 22.04 -8.59
N GLY A 525 -14.69 22.81 -7.62
CA GLY A 525 -16.04 23.39 -7.64
C GLY A 525 -17.15 22.35 -7.50
N VAL A 526 -16.86 21.19 -6.91
CA VAL A 526 -17.88 20.19 -6.53
C VAL A 526 -18.61 20.66 -5.28
N LEU A 527 -17.85 21.23 -4.33
CA LEU A 527 -18.36 21.89 -3.14
C LEU A 527 -18.19 23.40 -3.27
N GLY A 528 -19.16 24.17 -2.79
CA GLY A 528 -19.14 25.64 -2.80
C GLY A 528 -19.44 26.25 -4.18
N ASP A 529 -19.06 27.52 -4.34
CA ASP A 529 -19.23 28.26 -5.60
C ASP A 529 -18.12 27.92 -6.59
N ALA A 530 -18.48 27.26 -7.70
CA ALA A 530 -17.55 26.89 -8.78
C ALA A 530 -16.89 28.08 -9.49
N SER A 531 -17.43 29.30 -9.34
CA SER A 531 -16.83 30.54 -9.87
C SER A 531 -16.00 31.30 -8.83
N GLY A 532 -16.02 30.84 -7.58
CA GLY A 532 -15.37 31.50 -6.46
C GLY A 532 -13.85 31.33 -6.46
N PRO A 533 -13.14 32.15 -5.67
CA PRO A 533 -11.67 32.08 -5.57
C PRO A 533 -11.17 30.76 -4.96
N ARG A 534 -12.03 30.02 -4.25
CA ARG A 534 -11.74 28.68 -3.70
C ARG A 534 -11.93 27.54 -4.70
N ALA A 535 -12.44 27.80 -5.90
CA ALA A 535 -12.57 26.80 -6.97
C ALA A 535 -11.60 27.05 -8.14
N PRO A 536 -10.27 27.22 -7.89
CA PRO A 536 -9.33 27.59 -8.95
C PRO A 536 -9.23 26.55 -10.07
N LEU A 537 -9.55 25.28 -9.78
CA LEU A 537 -9.48 24.17 -10.74
C LEU A 537 -10.80 23.94 -11.49
N ALA A 538 -11.90 24.61 -11.13
CA ALA A 538 -13.16 24.57 -11.86
C ALA A 538 -13.09 25.49 -13.09
N LEU A 539 -12.54 25.00 -14.20
CA LEU A 539 -12.39 25.81 -15.42
C LEU A 539 -13.73 25.91 -16.15
N ALA A 540 -14.27 27.13 -16.22
CA ALA A 540 -15.47 27.46 -16.98
C ALA A 540 -15.08 28.09 -18.33
N PRO A 541 -15.91 27.93 -19.39
CA PRO A 541 -15.67 28.60 -20.67
C PRO A 541 -15.51 30.11 -20.48
N PRO A 542 -14.35 30.70 -20.81
CA PRO A 542 -14.13 32.12 -20.64
C PRO A 542 -14.89 32.91 -21.72
N PRO A 543 -15.27 34.17 -21.47
CA PRO A 543 -15.91 34.98 -22.49
C PRO A 543 -14.99 35.21 -23.71
N PRO A 544 -15.54 35.53 -24.90
CA PRO A 544 -14.78 35.60 -26.16
C PRO A 544 -13.65 36.64 -26.20
N ASP A 545 -13.64 37.61 -25.29
CA ASP A 545 -12.65 38.67 -25.14
C ASP A 545 -11.70 38.44 -23.94
N ALA A 546 -11.92 37.37 -23.17
CA ALA A 546 -11.11 37.06 -22.01
C ALA A 546 -9.65 36.80 -22.35
N LYS A 547 -8.75 37.33 -21.53
CA LYS A 547 -7.32 37.04 -21.59
C LYS A 547 -7.01 35.80 -20.78
N ILE A 548 -6.95 34.66 -21.47
CA ILE A 548 -6.66 33.33 -20.88
C ILE A 548 -5.42 33.35 -19.97
N PRO A 549 -4.28 34.00 -20.32
CA PRO A 549 -3.10 33.99 -19.46
C PRO A 549 -3.35 34.68 -18.10
N GLU A 550 -4.04 35.82 -18.10
CA GLU A 550 -4.36 36.56 -16.87
C GLU A 550 -5.33 35.76 -15.97
N LEU A 551 -6.28 35.04 -16.57
CA LEU A 551 -7.18 34.14 -15.83
C LEU A 551 -6.43 32.97 -15.20
N ALA A 552 -5.48 32.37 -15.92
CA ALA A 552 -4.68 31.27 -15.42
C ALA A 552 -3.76 31.70 -14.27
N SER A 553 -3.07 32.85 -14.39
CA SER A 553 -2.26 33.44 -13.32
C SER A 553 -3.08 33.63 -12.03
N ARG A 554 -4.29 34.18 -12.14
CA ARG A 554 -5.19 34.37 -11.00
C ARG A 554 -5.59 33.03 -10.36
N ARG A 555 -5.94 32.03 -11.17
CA ARG A 555 -6.31 30.69 -10.69
C ARG A 555 -5.14 30.00 -9.99
N LEU A 556 -3.94 30.07 -10.54
CA LEU A 556 -2.74 29.49 -9.94
C LEU A 556 -2.38 30.17 -8.61
N GLN A 557 -2.49 31.50 -8.54
CA GLN A 557 -2.31 32.25 -7.30
C GLN A 557 -3.34 31.85 -6.24
N ASN A 558 -4.61 31.72 -6.62
CA ASN A 558 -5.67 31.24 -5.73
C ASN A 558 -5.39 29.82 -5.24
N LEU A 559 -4.95 28.91 -6.11
CA LEU A 559 -4.56 27.55 -5.73
C LEU A 559 -3.47 27.56 -4.66
N LYS A 560 -2.39 28.32 -4.89
CA LYS A 560 -1.27 28.45 -3.93
C LYS A 560 -1.70 29.10 -2.60
N THR A 561 -2.66 30.03 -2.65
CA THR A 561 -3.12 30.79 -1.47
C THR A 561 -4.06 29.99 -0.59
N TYR A 562 -5.06 29.31 -1.17
CA TYR A 562 -6.06 28.57 -0.42
C TYR A 562 -5.66 27.12 -0.14
N TYR A 563 -4.75 26.56 -0.94
CA TYR A 563 -4.37 25.14 -0.89
C TYR A 563 -2.84 24.98 -0.97
N PRO A 564 -2.09 25.36 0.09
CA PRO A 564 -0.63 25.31 0.07
C PRO A 564 -0.06 23.90 -0.14
N ASP A 565 -0.81 22.85 0.22
CA ASP A 565 -0.44 21.44 0.05
C ASP A 565 -0.91 20.83 -1.28
N ALA A 566 -1.41 21.62 -2.24
CA ALA A 566 -1.94 21.13 -3.51
C ALA A 566 -0.94 20.28 -4.32
N SER A 567 0.36 20.50 -4.16
CA SER A 567 1.41 19.72 -4.83
C SER A 567 1.44 18.24 -4.41
N LYS A 568 0.86 17.89 -3.26
CA LYS A 568 0.76 16.51 -2.75
C LYS A 568 -0.51 15.80 -3.21
N TRP A 569 -1.37 16.47 -3.98
CA TRP A 569 -2.65 15.92 -4.41
C TRP A 569 -2.49 14.95 -5.58
N SER A 570 -3.29 13.89 -5.56
CA SER A 570 -3.42 12.93 -6.66
C SER A 570 -4.77 12.25 -6.55
N LEU A 571 -5.48 12.06 -7.67
CA LEU A 571 -6.71 11.27 -7.70
C LEU A 571 -6.47 9.81 -7.32
N ALA A 572 -5.26 9.28 -7.49
CA ALA A 572 -4.91 7.92 -7.08
C ALA A 572 -5.00 7.70 -5.56
N LEU A 573 -4.89 8.78 -4.77
CA LEU A 573 -5.01 8.75 -3.31
C LEU A 573 -6.46 8.91 -2.83
N VAL A 574 -7.41 9.16 -3.74
CA VAL A 574 -8.84 9.28 -3.42
C VAL A 574 -9.49 7.88 -3.42
N PRO A 575 -10.31 7.56 -2.40
CA PRO A 575 -11.09 6.32 -2.38
C PRO A 575 -11.93 6.12 -3.64
N ASP A 576 -12.00 4.89 -4.14
CA ASP A 576 -12.70 4.56 -5.39
C ASP A 576 -14.20 4.91 -5.35
N THR A 577 -14.82 4.93 -4.16
CA THR A 577 -16.24 5.28 -3.97
C THR A 577 -16.55 6.74 -4.33
N ILE A 578 -15.64 7.66 -4.01
CA ILE A 578 -15.79 9.11 -4.23
C ILE A 578 -15.11 9.54 -5.55
N ARG A 579 -14.10 8.79 -6.00
CA ARG A 579 -13.27 9.16 -7.16
C ARG A 579 -14.09 9.60 -8.40
N PRO A 580 -15.18 8.92 -8.83
CA PRO A 580 -15.94 9.34 -10.01
C PRO A 580 -16.51 10.76 -9.91
N GLU A 581 -16.91 11.20 -8.71
CA GLU A 581 -17.47 12.53 -8.47
C GLU A 581 -16.42 13.64 -8.59
N LEU A 582 -15.15 13.34 -8.31
CA LEU A 582 -14.02 14.27 -8.52
C LEU A 582 -13.42 14.17 -9.92
N GLU A 583 -13.41 12.98 -10.50
CA GLU A 583 -12.83 12.73 -11.81
C GLU A 583 -13.63 13.42 -12.93
N ARG A 584 -14.98 13.37 -12.88
CA ARG A 584 -15.85 14.03 -13.85
C ARG A 584 -15.58 15.56 -13.98
N PRO A 585 -15.59 16.37 -12.92
CA PRO A 585 -15.25 17.79 -12.98
C PRO A 585 -13.78 18.06 -13.32
N LEU A 586 -12.85 17.20 -12.88
CA LEU A 586 -11.45 17.31 -13.29
C LEU A 586 -11.29 17.14 -14.80
N ARG A 587 -11.90 16.09 -15.39
CA ARG A 587 -11.91 15.86 -16.84
C ARG A 587 -12.51 17.04 -17.60
N ARG A 588 -13.65 17.58 -17.14
CA ARG A 588 -14.23 18.82 -17.72
C ARG A 588 -13.26 20.00 -17.69
N SER A 589 -12.49 20.12 -16.61
CA SER A 589 -11.52 21.21 -16.44
C SER A 589 -10.29 21.02 -17.32
N ILE A 590 -9.82 19.78 -17.50
CA ILE A 590 -8.78 19.43 -18.48
C ILE A 590 -9.26 19.72 -19.91
N ASP A 591 -10.49 19.33 -20.25
CA ASP A 591 -11.09 19.61 -21.56
C ASP A 591 -11.21 21.12 -21.81
N GLN A 592 -11.62 21.89 -20.80
CA GLN A 592 -11.69 23.34 -20.92
C GLN A 592 -10.28 23.95 -21.05
N ALA A 593 -9.29 23.46 -20.31
CA ALA A 593 -7.90 23.90 -20.45
C ALA A 593 -7.35 23.62 -21.87
N ASN A 594 -7.74 22.49 -22.47
CA ASN A 594 -7.42 22.16 -23.86
C ASN A 594 -8.10 23.12 -24.85
N ARG A 595 -9.36 23.51 -24.62
CA ARG A 595 -10.06 24.52 -25.44
C ARG A 595 -9.43 25.91 -25.32
N ASP A 596 -8.99 26.28 -24.12
CA ASP A 596 -8.26 27.52 -23.90
C ASP A 596 -6.92 27.50 -24.66
N GLY A 597 -6.21 26.38 -24.64
CA GLY A 597 -5.01 26.16 -25.47
C GLY A 597 -5.28 26.26 -26.97
N GLN A 598 -6.38 25.66 -27.44
CA GLN A 598 -6.84 25.77 -28.84
C GLN A 598 -7.04 27.23 -29.24
N ARG A 599 -7.68 28.04 -28.38
CA ARG A 599 -7.89 29.47 -28.64
C ARG A 599 -6.57 30.25 -28.67
N LEU A 600 -5.67 30.02 -27.73
CA LEU A 600 -4.33 30.63 -27.73
C LEU A 600 -3.54 30.31 -29.01
N ILE A 601 -3.60 29.05 -29.46
CA ILE A 601 -2.93 28.61 -30.69
C ILE A 601 -3.57 29.26 -31.92
N LEU A 602 -4.90 29.31 -32.00
CA LEU A 602 -5.62 29.91 -33.12
C LEU A 602 -5.38 31.42 -33.20
N ASP A 603 -5.47 32.14 -32.09
CA ASP A 603 -5.20 33.59 -32.00
C ASP A 603 -3.76 33.89 -32.45
N ARG A 604 -2.80 33.07 -32.01
CA ARG A 604 -1.41 33.22 -32.44
C ARG A 604 -1.22 32.94 -33.92
N LEU A 605 -1.81 31.86 -34.43
CA LEU A 605 -1.74 31.50 -35.85
C LEU A 605 -2.35 32.60 -36.72
N MET A 606 -3.50 33.15 -36.34
CA MET A 606 -4.14 34.29 -37.02
C MET A 606 -3.27 35.55 -36.98
N SER A 607 -2.52 35.78 -35.90
CA SER A 607 -1.61 36.94 -35.81
C SER A 607 -0.36 36.82 -36.70
N LEU A 608 0.07 35.59 -37.01
CA LEU A 608 1.23 35.33 -37.88
C LEU A 608 0.82 35.29 -39.36
N ASN A 609 -0.39 34.80 -39.63
CA ASN A 609 -0.86 34.55 -40.97
C ASN A 609 -1.25 35.84 -41.71
N THR A 610 -0.49 36.15 -42.76
CA THR A 610 -0.77 37.28 -43.66
C THR A 610 -1.52 36.86 -44.93
N SER A 611 -1.50 35.57 -45.30
CA SER A 611 -2.06 35.05 -46.56
C SER A 611 -3.52 34.62 -46.46
N GLY A 612 -4.07 34.53 -45.25
CA GLY A 612 -5.44 34.04 -45.02
C GLY A 612 -5.60 32.54 -45.28
N ARG A 613 -4.50 31.78 -45.33
CA ARG A 613 -4.47 30.31 -45.48
C ARG A 613 -3.49 29.70 -44.50
N GLU A 614 -3.69 28.44 -44.15
CA GLU A 614 -2.78 27.75 -43.22
C GLU A 614 -1.40 27.56 -43.88
N GLU A 615 -0.34 28.11 -43.28
CA GLU A 615 1.03 27.92 -43.76
C GLU A 615 1.79 26.97 -42.82
N PRO A 616 2.31 25.84 -43.32
CA PRO A 616 3.09 24.89 -42.52
C PRO A 616 4.26 25.52 -41.73
N ALA A 617 4.84 26.61 -42.26
CA ALA A 617 5.96 27.32 -41.65
C ALA A 617 5.60 28.10 -40.37
N ASP A 618 4.31 28.36 -40.12
CA ASP A 618 3.87 29.11 -38.93
C ASP A 618 3.80 28.23 -37.67
N TRP A 619 3.53 26.92 -37.82
CA TRP A 619 3.35 26.00 -36.68
C TRP A 619 4.55 25.94 -35.71
N PRO A 620 5.81 25.88 -36.16
CA PRO A 620 6.95 25.93 -35.25
C PRO A 620 7.00 27.20 -34.39
N ARG A 621 6.62 28.36 -34.95
CA ARG A 621 6.56 29.65 -34.24
C ARG A 621 5.43 29.67 -33.21
N VAL A 622 4.31 29.01 -33.50
CA VAL A 622 3.24 28.81 -32.53
C VAL A 622 3.71 27.89 -31.39
N GLY A 623 4.45 26.83 -31.71
CA GLY A 623 5.09 25.98 -30.70
C GLY A 623 6.07 26.73 -29.81
N GLU A 624 6.85 27.67 -30.35
CA GLU A 624 7.69 28.59 -29.55
C GLU A 624 6.88 29.53 -28.66
N TYR A 625 5.79 30.08 -29.18
CA TYR A 625 4.89 30.94 -28.40
C TYR A 625 4.30 30.22 -27.19
N LEU A 626 3.88 28.95 -27.33
CA LEU A 626 3.38 28.14 -26.21
C LEU A 626 4.37 27.98 -25.05
N LEU A 627 5.67 28.12 -25.33
CA LEU A 627 6.71 28.03 -24.31
C LEU A 627 7.18 29.38 -23.79
N SER A 628 6.65 30.48 -24.31
CA SER A 628 7.05 31.84 -23.94
C SER A 628 6.67 32.20 -22.49
N PRO A 629 7.41 33.12 -21.83
CA PRO A 629 7.14 33.52 -20.45
C PRO A 629 5.70 33.97 -20.15
N PRO A 630 4.99 34.71 -21.04
CA PRO A 630 3.60 35.12 -20.80
C PRO A 630 2.60 33.97 -20.59
N LEU A 631 2.94 32.74 -20.99
CA LEU A 631 2.08 31.56 -20.83
C LEU A 631 2.54 30.61 -19.72
N GLN A 632 3.52 31.01 -18.90
CA GLN A 632 4.10 30.16 -17.86
C GLN A 632 3.06 29.66 -16.84
N ASP A 633 2.25 30.56 -16.27
CA ASP A 633 1.26 30.19 -15.25
C ASP A 633 0.14 29.31 -15.83
N TRP A 634 -0.25 29.56 -17.07
CA TRP A 634 -1.19 28.70 -17.79
C TRP A 634 -0.61 27.30 -18.00
N ARG A 635 0.65 27.19 -18.44
CA ARG A 635 1.34 25.91 -18.57
C ARG A 635 1.43 25.16 -17.24
N GLU A 636 1.82 25.84 -16.16
CA GLU A 636 1.91 25.24 -14.82
C GLU A 636 0.54 24.71 -14.36
N LEU A 637 -0.54 25.48 -14.57
CA LEU A 637 -1.90 25.08 -14.23
C LEU A 637 -2.37 23.86 -15.04
N VAL A 638 -2.12 23.84 -16.35
CA VAL A 638 -2.50 22.71 -17.22
C VAL A 638 -1.72 21.45 -16.81
N ALA A 639 -0.41 21.56 -16.61
CA ALA A 639 0.43 20.45 -16.18
C ALA A 639 -0.05 19.91 -14.82
N PHE A 640 -0.41 20.79 -13.89
CA PHE A 640 -0.99 20.41 -12.60
C PHE A 640 -2.30 19.61 -12.77
N LEU A 641 -3.24 20.08 -13.59
CA LEU A 641 -4.51 19.37 -13.83
C LEU A 641 -4.30 17.95 -14.38
N ASN A 642 -3.34 17.79 -15.31
CA ASN A 642 -3.05 16.48 -15.89
C ASN A 642 -2.34 15.56 -14.89
N ARG A 643 -1.38 16.07 -14.11
CA ARG A 643 -0.72 15.29 -13.04
C ARG A 643 -1.65 14.90 -11.90
N LEU A 644 -2.65 15.73 -11.63
CA LEU A 644 -3.69 15.43 -10.66
C LEU A 644 -4.53 14.22 -11.09
N ALA A 645 -4.78 14.08 -12.41
CA ALA A 645 -5.48 12.93 -12.97
C ALA A 645 -4.57 11.68 -13.07
N ASP A 646 -3.34 11.88 -13.52
CA ASP A 646 -2.32 10.84 -13.67
C ASP A 646 -0.94 11.42 -13.28
N PRO A 647 -0.35 11.02 -12.15
CA PRO A 647 0.94 11.55 -11.68
C PRO A 647 2.09 11.41 -12.69
N THR A 648 1.99 10.47 -13.62
CA THR A 648 2.99 10.20 -14.65
C THR A 648 2.75 10.96 -15.96
N ALA A 649 1.65 11.71 -16.05
CA ALA A 649 1.32 12.46 -17.26
C ALA A 649 2.42 13.48 -17.63
N GLU A 650 2.84 13.42 -18.90
CA GLU A 650 3.72 14.43 -19.50
C GLU A 650 3.05 15.81 -19.47
N ASP A 651 3.85 16.89 -19.49
CA ASP A 651 3.32 18.24 -19.65
C ASP A 651 2.68 18.38 -21.05
N PRO A 652 1.35 18.54 -21.15
CA PRO A 652 0.66 18.53 -22.43
C PRO A 652 0.97 19.77 -23.27
N VAL A 653 1.33 20.90 -22.66
CA VAL A 653 1.74 22.11 -23.38
C VAL A 653 3.11 21.90 -23.99
N GLN A 654 4.04 21.29 -23.24
CA GLN A 654 5.37 20.95 -23.74
C GLN A 654 5.28 19.89 -24.86
N ALA A 655 4.48 18.84 -24.67
CA ALA A 655 4.22 17.82 -25.69
C ALA A 655 3.61 18.43 -26.96
N THR A 656 2.64 19.36 -26.81
CA THR A 656 2.04 20.08 -27.93
C THR A 656 3.05 20.97 -28.65
N ALA A 657 3.85 21.76 -27.91
CA ALA A 657 4.89 22.60 -28.50
C ALA A 657 5.94 21.77 -29.25
N ALA A 658 6.37 20.65 -28.68
CA ALA A 658 7.30 19.72 -29.31
C ALA A 658 6.69 19.12 -30.60
N PHE A 659 5.41 18.74 -30.59
CA PHE A 659 4.70 18.27 -31.77
C PHE A 659 4.64 19.34 -32.86
N LEU A 660 4.25 20.58 -32.53
CA LEU A 660 4.11 21.68 -33.50
C LEU A 660 5.45 22.11 -34.14
N ARG A 661 6.58 21.86 -33.45
CA ARG A 661 7.93 22.13 -33.97
C ARG A 661 8.46 21.05 -34.92
N ARG A 662 7.83 19.88 -34.98
CA ARG A 662 8.27 18.79 -35.87
C ARG A 662 7.99 19.16 -37.32
N THR A 663 9.02 19.02 -38.15
CA THR A 663 8.94 19.27 -39.60
C THR A 663 8.59 18.01 -40.41
N THR A 664 8.67 16.84 -39.79
CA THR A 664 8.38 15.54 -40.40
C THR A 664 7.76 14.59 -39.38
N PHE A 665 6.94 13.66 -39.87
CA PHE A 665 6.28 12.62 -39.09
C PHE A 665 6.37 11.27 -39.81
N ASP A 666 6.77 10.23 -39.11
CA ASP A 666 6.79 8.87 -39.65
C ASP A 666 5.43 8.20 -39.44
N ILE A 667 4.84 7.73 -40.54
CA ILE A 667 3.56 7.02 -40.58
C ILE A 667 3.81 5.63 -41.19
N ASP A 668 3.81 4.61 -40.34
CA ASP A 668 4.02 3.21 -40.74
C ASP A 668 2.96 2.32 -40.05
N PRO A 669 1.68 2.39 -40.45
CA PRO A 669 0.63 1.57 -39.86
C PRO A 669 0.73 0.16 -40.44
N ARG A 670 1.16 -0.80 -39.62
CA ARG A 670 1.31 -2.21 -40.03
C ARG A 670 0.04 -3.00 -39.78
N ARG A 671 -0.67 -2.65 -38.70
CA ARG A 671 -1.94 -3.28 -38.33
C ARG A 671 -2.88 -2.26 -37.72
N LEU A 672 -4.13 -2.25 -38.18
CA LEU A 672 -5.19 -1.47 -37.57
C LEU A 672 -6.46 -2.28 -37.34
N ARG A 673 -7.27 -1.83 -36.39
CA ARG A 673 -8.61 -2.31 -36.10
C ARG A 673 -9.62 -1.24 -36.51
N LEU A 674 -10.57 -1.63 -37.33
CA LEU A 674 -11.70 -0.81 -37.73
C LEU A 674 -12.95 -1.30 -37.01
N ARG A 675 -13.59 -0.43 -36.23
CA ARG A 675 -14.88 -0.68 -35.60
C ARG A 675 -15.98 -0.04 -36.43
N ILE A 676 -16.97 -0.83 -36.84
CA ILE A 676 -18.19 -0.35 -37.51
C ILE A 676 -19.39 -0.68 -36.62
N PRO A 677 -20.17 0.32 -36.16
CA PRO A 677 -21.35 0.06 -35.35
C PRO A 677 -22.48 -0.54 -36.19
N ASP A 678 -23.26 -1.45 -35.60
CA ASP A 678 -24.42 -2.08 -36.24
C ASP A 678 -25.51 -1.04 -36.58
N THR A 679 -25.52 0.09 -35.86
CA THR A 679 -26.46 1.21 -36.03
C THR A 679 -26.09 2.17 -37.15
N LEU A 680 -24.96 1.98 -37.84
CA LEU A 680 -24.52 2.89 -38.89
C LEU A 680 -25.56 3.01 -40.01
N SER A 681 -26.29 1.93 -40.29
CA SER A 681 -27.37 1.96 -41.28
C SER A 681 -28.41 0.85 -41.06
N ASP A 682 -29.50 0.88 -41.81
CA ASP A 682 -30.56 -0.15 -41.83
C ASP A 682 -30.09 -1.55 -42.27
N ALA A 683 -28.90 -1.65 -42.85
CA ALA A 683 -28.24 -2.92 -43.17
C ALA A 683 -26.78 -2.94 -42.68
N PRO A 684 -26.21 -4.12 -42.37
CA PRO A 684 -24.81 -4.22 -41.97
C PRO A 684 -23.86 -3.71 -43.06
N VAL A 685 -22.99 -2.76 -42.69
CA VAL A 685 -21.92 -2.26 -43.56
C VAL A 685 -20.68 -3.12 -43.36
N ARG A 686 -20.18 -3.74 -44.43
CA ARG A 686 -19.02 -4.64 -44.38
C ARG A 686 -17.90 -4.15 -45.30
N PRO A 687 -16.62 -4.22 -44.89
CA PRO A 687 -15.50 -4.02 -45.80
C PRO A 687 -15.58 -4.93 -47.03
N ALA A 688 -15.29 -4.37 -48.20
CA ALA A 688 -15.35 -5.05 -49.48
C ALA A 688 -14.01 -5.00 -50.25
N GLY A 689 -12.92 -4.59 -49.57
CA GLY A 689 -11.58 -4.50 -50.16
C GLY A 689 -10.55 -4.04 -49.14
N ASP A 690 -9.41 -3.59 -49.65
CA ASP A 690 -8.28 -3.12 -48.84
C ASP A 690 -8.56 -1.74 -48.24
N PHE A 691 -8.12 -1.53 -47.00
CA PHE A 691 -8.05 -0.22 -46.39
C PHE A 691 -6.84 0.51 -46.98
N THR A 692 -7.08 1.56 -47.77
CA THR A 692 -6.02 2.22 -48.55
C THR A 692 -5.72 3.61 -47.99
N LEU A 693 -4.47 3.85 -47.60
CA LEU A 693 -3.95 5.17 -47.28
C LEU A 693 -3.41 5.82 -48.56
N VAL A 694 -3.83 7.04 -48.83
CA VAL A 694 -3.40 7.81 -50.01
C VAL A 694 -2.65 9.04 -49.55
N TYR A 695 -1.34 9.05 -49.80
CA TYR A 695 -0.42 10.13 -49.46
C TYR A 695 0.04 10.89 -50.70
N ARG A 696 0.03 12.22 -50.67
CA ARG A 696 0.56 13.06 -51.75
C ARG A 696 1.37 14.21 -51.17
N ARG A 697 2.63 14.32 -51.60
CA ARG A 697 3.49 15.46 -51.30
C ARG A 697 2.91 16.75 -51.85
N ALA A 698 3.01 17.84 -51.09
CA ALA A 698 2.55 19.17 -51.52
C ALA A 698 3.29 19.63 -52.80
N GLU A 699 4.59 19.37 -52.88
CA GLU A 699 5.43 19.63 -54.05
C GLU A 699 5.31 18.48 -55.05
N ARG A 700 4.37 18.60 -56.01
CA ARG A 700 4.11 17.70 -57.17
C ARG A 700 4.76 16.29 -57.10
N GLY A 701 3.92 15.29 -56.81
CA GLY A 701 4.23 13.88 -57.01
C GLY A 701 2.98 13.04 -57.27
N ASP A 702 3.20 11.83 -57.79
CA ASP A 702 2.18 10.79 -57.85
C ASP A 702 1.79 10.35 -56.44
N PRO A 703 0.50 10.02 -56.20
CA PRO A 703 0.06 9.58 -54.89
C PRO A 703 0.69 8.23 -54.53
N VAL A 704 1.28 8.16 -53.33
CA VAL A 704 1.72 6.89 -52.73
C VAL A 704 0.51 6.23 -52.08
N ARG A 705 0.26 4.97 -52.42
CA ARG A 705 -0.84 4.17 -51.86
C ARG A 705 -0.28 3.06 -50.97
N VAL A 706 -0.72 3.02 -49.71
CA VAL A 706 -0.41 1.94 -48.79
C VAL A 706 -1.70 1.17 -48.52
N ALA A 707 -1.78 -0.05 -49.03
CA ALA A 707 -2.95 -0.92 -48.88
C ALA A 707 -2.77 -1.88 -47.70
N LEU A 708 -3.75 -1.92 -46.81
CA LEU A 708 -3.84 -2.86 -45.70
C LEU A 708 -4.97 -3.84 -46.01
N ARG A 709 -4.64 -5.13 -46.09
CA ARG A 709 -5.58 -6.19 -46.42
C ARG A 709 -6.37 -6.62 -45.19
N PRO A 710 -7.66 -6.96 -45.32
CA PRO A 710 -8.42 -7.54 -44.23
C PRO A 710 -7.77 -8.86 -43.77
N GLU A 711 -7.68 -9.04 -42.46
CA GLU A 711 -7.05 -10.19 -41.81
C GLU A 711 -8.02 -10.86 -40.83
N GLY A 712 -8.27 -12.15 -41.04
CA GLY A 712 -9.16 -12.95 -40.20
C GLY A 712 -10.64 -12.63 -40.37
N GLU A 713 -11.47 -13.30 -39.57
CA GLU A 713 -12.91 -13.04 -39.51
C GLU A 713 -13.21 -11.82 -38.61
N PRO A 714 -14.27 -11.05 -38.90
CA PRO A 714 -14.66 -9.93 -38.04
C PRO A 714 -15.05 -10.42 -36.65
N GLN A 715 -14.56 -9.71 -35.63
CA GLN A 715 -14.90 -9.99 -34.24
C GLN A 715 -16.10 -9.13 -33.84
N ARG A 716 -17.09 -9.75 -33.20
CA ARG A 716 -18.24 -9.01 -32.68
C ARG A 716 -17.93 -8.43 -31.31
N ASP A 717 -18.07 -7.11 -31.17
CA ASP A 717 -17.93 -6.38 -29.91
C ASP A 717 -19.23 -5.62 -29.60
N LYS A 718 -20.08 -6.23 -28.77
CA LYS A 718 -21.40 -5.71 -28.38
C LYS A 718 -22.29 -5.38 -29.60
N GLN A 719 -22.40 -4.09 -29.93
CA GLN A 719 -23.20 -3.53 -31.03
C GLN A 719 -22.32 -3.06 -32.20
N SER A 720 -21.17 -3.70 -32.40
CA SER A 720 -20.23 -3.34 -33.46
C SER A 720 -19.50 -4.57 -33.97
N LEU A 721 -19.06 -4.50 -35.22
CA LEU A 721 -18.12 -5.45 -35.82
C LEU A 721 -16.74 -4.81 -35.89
N VAL A 722 -15.73 -5.55 -35.45
CA VAL A 722 -14.33 -5.14 -35.44
C VAL A 722 -13.59 -5.95 -36.50
N TYR A 723 -13.07 -5.24 -37.49
CA TYR A 723 -12.28 -5.79 -38.60
C TYR A 723 -10.81 -5.49 -38.34
N THR A 724 -9.94 -6.47 -38.55
CA THR A 724 -8.49 -6.27 -38.50
C THR A 724 -7.97 -6.14 -39.91
N PHE A 725 -7.08 -5.17 -40.14
CA PHE A 725 -6.37 -4.99 -41.40
C PHE A 725 -4.87 -5.02 -41.13
N SER A 726 -4.12 -5.69 -41.99
CA SER A 726 -2.66 -5.75 -41.94
C SER A 726 -2.03 -5.53 -43.31
N GLY A 727 -0.84 -4.96 -43.32
CA GLY A 727 -0.08 -4.80 -44.56
C GLY A 727 1.36 -4.42 -44.31
N SER A 728 2.19 -4.73 -45.31
CA SER A 728 3.59 -4.34 -45.36
C SER A 728 3.76 -3.36 -46.51
N GLY A 729 3.67 -2.06 -46.21
CA GLY A 729 3.97 -0.99 -47.15
C GLY A 729 5.24 -0.24 -46.77
N PRO A 730 5.81 0.56 -47.69
CA PRO A 730 6.82 1.53 -47.30
C PRO A 730 6.21 2.53 -46.31
N GLY A 731 6.89 2.78 -45.19
CA GLY A 731 6.51 3.86 -44.28
C GLY A 731 6.48 5.21 -45.02
N ILE A 732 5.56 6.08 -44.62
CA ILE A 732 5.37 7.41 -45.17
C ILE A 732 6.05 8.42 -44.25
N THR A 733 6.98 9.22 -44.80
CA THR A 733 7.49 10.42 -44.12
C THR A 733 6.61 11.61 -44.51
N TYR A 734 5.65 11.93 -43.65
CA TYR A 734 4.70 13.02 -43.82
C TYR A 734 5.32 14.36 -43.42
N ARG A 735 5.17 15.39 -44.25
CA ARG A 735 5.51 16.78 -43.91
C ARG A 735 4.23 17.59 -43.67
N PRO A 736 4.23 18.52 -42.71
CA PRO A 736 3.12 19.44 -42.54
C PRO A 736 2.70 20.11 -43.85
N GLY A 737 1.41 20.01 -44.20
CA GLY A 737 0.83 20.52 -45.45
C GLY A 737 0.73 19.49 -46.58
N ASP A 738 1.34 18.31 -46.43
CA ASP A 738 1.10 17.20 -47.33
C ASP A 738 -0.35 16.72 -47.24
N ARG A 739 -0.86 16.15 -48.34
CA ARG A 739 -2.20 15.58 -48.36
C ARG A 739 -2.18 14.12 -47.94
N LEU A 740 -3.02 13.76 -46.98
CA LEU A 740 -3.19 12.37 -46.55
C LEU A 740 -4.66 12.12 -46.21
N TYR A 741 -5.22 11.07 -46.79
CA TYR A 741 -6.56 10.57 -46.49
C TYR A 741 -6.57 9.05 -46.60
N ALA A 742 -7.64 8.44 -46.12
CA ALA A 742 -7.86 7.00 -46.25
C ALA A 742 -9.18 6.69 -46.93
N GLU A 743 -9.23 5.57 -47.63
CA GLU A 743 -10.42 5.05 -48.29
C GLU A 743 -10.61 3.57 -47.95
N LEU A 744 -11.86 3.16 -47.75
CA LEU A 744 -12.23 1.75 -47.62
C LEU A 744 -13.49 1.48 -48.45
N PRO A 745 -13.41 0.63 -49.48
CA PRO A 745 -14.60 0.10 -50.14
C PRO A 745 -15.43 -0.70 -49.15
N VAL A 746 -16.73 -0.45 -49.09
CA VAL A 746 -17.67 -1.18 -48.23
C VAL A 746 -18.92 -1.57 -49.00
N ARG A 747 -19.60 -2.62 -48.56
CA ARG A 747 -20.90 -3.05 -49.07
C ARG A 747 -21.97 -2.90 -48.02
N LYS A 748 -23.13 -2.43 -48.45
CA LYS A 748 -24.37 -2.34 -47.66
C LYS A 748 -25.48 -3.05 -48.45
N GLY A 749 -25.75 -4.31 -48.11
CA GLY A 749 -26.51 -5.19 -48.99
C GLY A 749 -25.82 -5.31 -50.35
N ASP A 750 -26.56 -5.02 -51.42
CA ASP A 750 -26.03 -5.03 -52.80
C ASP A 750 -25.42 -3.71 -53.26
N ARG A 751 -25.47 -2.65 -52.42
CA ARG A 751 -24.93 -1.34 -52.77
C ARG A 751 -23.46 -1.26 -52.44
N GLU A 752 -22.65 -0.90 -53.42
CA GLU A 752 -21.24 -0.55 -53.23
C GLU A 752 -21.13 0.89 -52.77
N LEU A 753 -20.40 1.11 -51.68
CA LEU A 753 -20.18 2.40 -51.04
C LEU A 753 -18.70 2.54 -50.68
N ARG A 754 -18.31 3.73 -50.22
CA ARG A 754 -16.96 4.02 -49.75
C ARG A 754 -16.99 4.79 -48.45
N LEU A 755 -16.15 4.39 -47.49
CA LEU A 755 -15.79 5.20 -46.33
C LEU A 755 -14.52 5.98 -46.64
N THR A 756 -14.54 7.29 -46.42
CA THR A 756 -13.38 8.17 -46.66
C THR A 756 -13.04 9.01 -45.43
N TRP A 757 -11.81 8.86 -44.93
CA TRP A 757 -11.23 9.64 -43.84
C TRP A 757 -10.42 10.81 -44.41
N SER A 758 -11.03 11.98 -44.50
CA SER A 758 -10.40 13.18 -45.08
C SER A 758 -10.51 14.44 -44.21
N ARG A 759 -11.22 14.35 -43.08
CA ARG A 759 -11.51 15.50 -42.22
C ARG A 759 -10.46 15.59 -41.10
N ALA A 760 -9.65 16.65 -41.09
CA ALA A 760 -8.72 16.96 -40.00
C ALA A 760 -9.07 18.30 -39.34
N ARG A 761 -8.49 18.62 -38.17
CA ARG A 761 -8.62 19.96 -37.56
C ARG A 761 -7.83 21.01 -38.31
N ALA A 762 -6.62 20.66 -38.73
CA ALA A 762 -5.68 21.53 -39.40
C ALA A 762 -5.25 20.88 -40.72
N GLU A 763 -5.15 21.67 -41.79
CA GLU A 763 -4.71 21.21 -43.10
C GLU A 763 -3.25 20.72 -43.06
N SER A 764 -2.45 21.21 -42.11
CA SER A 764 -1.07 20.78 -41.95
C SER A 764 -0.91 19.41 -41.29
N PHE A 765 -1.95 18.85 -40.67
CA PHE A 765 -1.86 17.58 -39.94
C PHE A 765 -2.95 16.59 -40.40
N GLN A 766 -3.05 16.37 -41.72
CA GLN A 766 -4.16 15.59 -42.31
C GLN A 766 -4.21 14.12 -41.86
N PHE A 767 -3.11 13.58 -41.33
CA PHE A 767 -3.11 12.24 -40.72
C PHE A 767 -4.08 12.10 -39.55
N GLU A 768 -4.46 13.20 -38.89
CA GLU A 768 -5.52 13.18 -37.88
C GLU A 768 -6.85 12.63 -38.41
N SER A 769 -7.07 12.71 -39.72
CA SER A 769 -8.32 12.22 -40.34
C SER A 769 -8.63 10.77 -39.99
N LEU A 770 -7.63 9.92 -39.77
CA LEU A 770 -7.80 8.53 -39.35
C LEU A 770 -8.35 8.38 -37.93
N GLN A 771 -8.16 9.38 -37.07
CA GLN A 771 -8.68 9.38 -35.70
C GLN A 771 -10.11 9.95 -35.62
N ARG A 772 -10.68 10.33 -36.76
CA ARG A 772 -12.01 10.95 -36.88
C ARG A 772 -12.95 10.02 -37.64
N GLU A 773 -14.25 10.30 -37.52
CA GLU A 773 -15.26 9.56 -38.26
C GLU A 773 -15.13 9.84 -39.77
N PRO A 774 -15.16 8.80 -40.61
CA PRO A 774 -15.15 8.93 -42.05
C PRO A 774 -16.50 9.45 -42.57
N ARG A 775 -16.53 9.81 -43.86
CA ARG A 775 -17.78 10.01 -44.59
C ARG A 775 -18.11 8.77 -45.42
N LEU A 776 -19.38 8.35 -45.40
CA LEU A 776 -19.94 7.29 -46.23
C LEU A 776 -20.59 7.92 -47.48
N HIS A 777 -20.18 7.49 -48.67
CA HIS A 777 -20.67 8.01 -49.95
C HIS A 777 -20.65 6.94 -51.05
N ALA A 778 -21.31 7.24 -52.18
CA ALA A 778 -21.20 6.39 -53.37
C ALA A 778 -19.79 6.48 -54.00
N PRO A 779 -19.30 5.43 -54.69
CA PRO A 779 -17.93 5.41 -55.23
C PRO A 779 -17.59 6.53 -56.21
N ASP A 780 -18.58 7.04 -56.93
CA ASP A 780 -18.52 8.12 -57.92
C ASP A 780 -18.84 9.51 -57.32
N GLN A 781 -19.40 9.56 -56.11
CA GLN A 781 -19.74 10.78 -55.41
C GLN A 781 -18.50 11.42 -54.78
N ASN A 782 -18.43 12.76 -54.79
CA ASN A 782 -17.42 13.50 -54.04
C ASN A 782 -17.56 13.21 -52.55
N TYR A 783 -16.48 12.76 -51.90
CA TYR A 783 -16.50 12.39 -50.49
C TYR A 783 -16.95 13.52 -49.55
N LEU A 784 -16.81 14.79 -49.96
CA LEU A 784 -17.27 15.94 -49.18
C LEU A 784 -18.80 16.00 -49.04
N GLU A 785 -19.52 15.41 -49.99
CA GLU A 785 -20.99 15.33 -50.00
C GLU A 785 -21.52 14.09 -49.26
N GLY A 786 -20.62 13.19 -48.83
CA GLY A 786 -20.98 11.99 -48.06
C GLY A 786 -21.53 12.30 -46.68
N VAL A 787 -22.27 11.35 -46.10
CA VAL A 787 -22.80 11.46 -44.73
C VAL A 787 -21.73 11.05 -43.73
N ILE A 788 -21.61 11.74 -42.59
CA ILE A 788 -20.66 11.33 -41.54
C ILE A 788 -21.10 9.97 -41.00
N ALA A 789 -20.16 9.02 -40.96
CA ALA A 789 -20.40 7.68 -40.47
C ALA A 789 -20.15 7.61 -38.96
N ASP A 790 -21.10 8.14 -38.19
CA ASP A 790 -20.98 8.26 -36.73
C ASP A 790 -20.67 6.91 -36.07
N GLY A 791 -19.71 6.92 -35.14
CA GLY A 791 -19.24 5.74 -34.40
C GLY A 791 -18.27 4.82 -35.14
N VAL A 792 -17.98 5.05 -36.42
CA VAL A 792 -16.91 4.33 -37.14
C VAL A 792 -15.55 4.85 -36.68
N THR A 793 -14.73 3.98 -36.10
CA THR A 793 -13.43 4.35 -35.52
C THR A 793 -12.31 3.43 -36.00
N VAL A 794 -11.12 4.00 -36.13
CA VAL A 794 -9.88 3.28 -36.49
C VAL A 794 -8.91 3.37 -35.33
N ALA A 795 -8.35 2.23 -34.94
CA ALA A 795 -7.29 2.11 -33.94
C ALA A 795 -6.07 1.42 -34.54
N ILE A 796 -4.93 2.09 -34.57
CA ILE A 796 -3.67 1.50 -35.07
C ILE A 796 -3.05 0.70 -33.93
N THR A 797 -2.93 -0.61 -34.14
CA THR A 797 -2.52 -1.59 -33.12
C THR A 797 -1.07 -2.06 -33.28
N ASP A 798 -0.48 -1.85 -34.45
CA ASP A 798 0.94 -2.10 -34.71
C ASP A 798 1.48 -1.07 -35.72
N GLY A 799 2.73 -0.65 -35.50
CA GLY A 799 3.41 0.35 -36.31
C GLY A 799 3.56 1.72 -35.64
N LYS A 800 4.00 2.71 -36.43
CA LYS A 800 4.19 4.09 -35.97
C LYS A 800 3.06 4.98 -36.48
N PHE A 801 2.40 5.70 -35.58
CA PHE A 801 1.42 6.70 -35.96
C PHE A 801 1.42 7.89 -35.01
N PRO A 802 1.61 9.12 -35.51
CA PRO A 802 1.58 10.31 -34.67
C PRO A 802 0.15 10.62 -34.19
N ILE A 803 0.03 11.04 -32.93
CA ILE A 803 -1.25 11.52 -32.36
C ILE A 803 -1.21 13.04 -32.32
N VAL A 804 -2.24 13.68 -32.88
CA VAL A 804 -2.35 15.14 -32.83
C VAL A 804 -2.83 15.55 -31.43
N PRO A 805 -2.06 16.37 -30.69
CA PRO A 805 -2.44 16.79 -29.35
C PRO A 805 -3.84 17.42 -29.29
N PRO A 806 -4.59 17.24 -28.19
CA PRO A 806 -5.94 17.79 -28.05
C PRO A 806 -5.96 19.33 -28.12
N MET A 807 -4.85 20.01 -27.78
CA MET A 807 -4.73 21.46 -27.87
C MET A 807 -4.67 22.02 -29.30
N VAL A 808 -4.39 21.21 -30.33
CA VAL A 808 -4.37 21.73 -31.71
C VAL A 808 -5.81 22.10 -32.13
N PRO A 809 -6.09 23.35 -32.52
CA PRO A 809 -7.44 23.81 -32.83
C PRO A 809 -7.89 23.35 -34.21
N ALA A 810 -9.20 23.33 -34.43
CA ALA A 810 -9.75 23.33 -35.78
C ALA A 810 -9.46 24.70 -36.42
N VAL A 811 -8.69 24.71 -37.51
CA VAL A 811 -8.30 25.92 -38.22
C VAL A 811 -9.31 26.17 -39.33
N ARG A 812 -9.96 27.33 -39.29
CA ARG A 812 -10.83 27.81 -40.37
C ARG A 812 -10.52 29.28 -40.60
N PHE A 813 -10.01 29.58 -41.79
CA PHE A 813 -9.90 30.96 -42.24
C PHE A 813 -11.21 31.34 -42.92
N GLU A 814 -11.79 32.47 -42.51
CA GLU A 814 -12.90 33.06 -43.26
C GLU A 814 -12.40 33.39 -44.67
N LYS A 815 -13.08 32.85 -45.68
CA LYS A 815 -12.83 33.26 -47.06
C LYS A 815 -13.27 34.73 -47.16
N LYS A 816 -12.30 35.63 -47.18
CA LYS A 816 -12.53 37.04 -47.54
C LYS A 816 -13.07 37.16 -48.95
#